data_AF-A0A850MPB5-F1
#
_entry.id   AF-A0A850MPB5-F1
#
_cell.length_a   1.000
_cell.length_b   1.000
_cell.length_c   1.000
_cell.angle_alpha   90.00
_cell.angle_beta   90.00
_cell.angle_gamma   90.00
#
_symmetry.space_group_name_H-M   'P 1'
#
loop_
_entity.id
_entity.type
_entity.pdbx_description
1 polymer ?
#
loop_
_entity_poly.entity_id
_entity_poly.type
_entity_poly.pdbx_seq_one_letter_code
_entity_poly.pdbx_strand_id
1 'polypeptide(L)'
;MGKQDVLDEYYIDGVMYEYKTILAIGIHEFYFNASDGERNVSTCIFAGPIVDPLPLKNKTIAWIRTHGELSNSSYTDMLNDAVYMGAKSETFQAEINDTSLQDFGLIVVYEGGSSWSSSELDSLENWVANGGSLLVLGDDADAAQVSVSSRFKVYYSTGFGPFGNSTQIYHPHDTTEGVNAIYFTFPASSISPNFNAYLTPLVNASDGKLIIAALQYGSGKLLWVVDDCLRDFYLDDDDNNLFTNNSWIWLGNTTLNQNPPIINNVGVNPATGNSRTIFNFYLNYSDPDGSAPTFANITINGTCYQMQKQNAFDFNYTESMIYNFSMQFSPGTYYYYFNVSDGKFNVSYPIGQLQLSVPSVNLDPPSFLLTDVDPYLGFGNSTLYTFYINYQDLDNTPPNYTRVYIDGIPYEMDKLDPNDNSYYDGVIYQYQMILSLGRHNHSFQAFDGIYTINDPPSGSHLGPIIMEETPLLGIDIGWVETHGEMSYLSYYMDVVADAIDLGASFNRIFSTIDSSLLDGYDVIMVGEWGSGWTASELNALEEWVAKGGMVMILGNDKSPSMVSVTNKFDVYYKDYTGSSCNSLFIYQGHNVTNGLKQVYLPGWLTSINESLSTSNLTVLVRDQNNEAVIASLSHGKGKVIWFCGEFLGDSHLNKEDNRLLANNTWLWSEEVVITSGGNGDDGNGNGNGQFNSMIPILLISVVGIVTVIFIVKRKKRKAKPRRLTQNSERLIFRSAIIS
;
A
#
# COMPACT_ATOMS: atom_id res chain seq x y z
N MET A 1 46.30 -31.28 56.50
CA MET A 1 46.67 -29.92 56.05
C MET A 1 47.98 -29.53 56.73
N GLY A 2 48.84 -28.78 56.05
CA GLY A 2 50.05 -28.18 56.61
C GLY A 2 49.86 -26.69 56.84
N LYS A 3 50.51 -26.13 57.86
CA LYS A 3 50.47 -24.69 58.13
C LYS A 3 51.26 -23.94 57.05
N GLN A 4 50.68 -22.92 56.45
CA GLN A 4 51.27 -22.21 55.31
C GLN A 4 52.50 -21.39 55.73
N ASP A 5 52.39 -20.62 56.82
CA ASP A 5 53.54 -20.05 57.52
C ASP A 5 53.84 -20.89 58.77
N VAL A 6 54.86 -21.75 58.67
CA VAL A 6 55.23 -22.65 59.77
C VAL A 6 55.71 -21.91 61.03
N LEU A 7 56.06 -20.63 60.93
CA LEU A 7 56.57 -19.81 62.04
C LEU A 7 55.48 -18.98 62.75
N ASP A 8 54.27 -18.90 62.20
CA ASP A 8 53.21 -18.04 62.73
C ASP A 8 52.51 -18.62 63.97
N GLU A 9 53.05 -18.40 65.17
CA GLU A 9 52.47 -18.91 66.41
C GLU A 9 51.30 -18.06 66.97
N TYR A 10 50.84 -17.02 66.25
CA TYR A 10 49.86 -16.06 66.76
C TYR A 10 48.42 -16.37 66.34
N TYR A 11 47.85 -17.49 66.78
CA TYR A 11 46.50 -17.98 66.38
C TYR A 11 45.29 -17.07 66.66
N ILE A 12 45.47 -15.86 67.22
CA ILE A 12 44.38 -14.91 67.52
C ILE A 12 43.89 -14.18 66.26
N ASP A 13 44.75 -13.90 65.30
CA ASP A 13 44.39 -13.26 64.02
C ASP A 13 44.02 -14.27 62.92
N GLY A 14 44.31 -15.55 63.16
CA GLY A 14 43.95 -16.66 62.29
C GLY A 14 45.15 -17.16 61.50
N VAL A 15 45.36 -18.48 61.53
CA VAL A 15 46.49 -19.14 60.85
C VAL A 15 45.98 -19.95 59.66
N MET A 16 46.61 -19.77 58.50
CA MET A 16 46.25 -20.48 57.28
C MET A 16 46.86 -21.89 57.22
N TYR A 17 46.03 -22.87 56.84
CA TYR A 17 46.42 -24.25 56.59
C TYR A 17 46.05 -24.64 55.16
N GLU A 18 46.95 -25.34 54.47
CA GLU A 18 46.79 -25.77 53.08
C GLU A 18 46.87 -27.30 52.97
N TYR A 19 46.11 -27.88 52.04
CA TYR A 19 46.25 -29.27 51.64
C TYR A 19 46.08 -29.40 50.13
N LYS A 20 47.09 -29.97 49.46
CA LYS A 20 47.06 -30.23 48.02
C LYS A 20 46.94 -31.73 47.79
N THR A 21 46.04 -32.13 46.91
CA THR A 21 45.87 -33.51 46.48
C THR A 21 45.37 -33.55 45.04
N ILE A 22 45.44 -34.72 44.41
CA ILE A 22 44.86 -35.00 43.09
C ILE A 22 43.60 -35.83 43.32
N LEU A 23 42.47 -35.38 42.80
CA LEU A 23 41.18 -36.06 42.93
C LEU A 23 40.89 -36.93 41.71
N ALA A 24 40.19 -38.05 41.92
CA ALA A 24 39.73 -38.91 40.83
C ALA A 24 38.60 -38.23 40.03
N ILE A 25 38.28 -38.73 38.84
CA ILE A 25 37.09 -38.27 38.08
C ILE A 25 35.82 -38.49 38.93
N GLY A 26 34.95 -37.50 39.00
CA GLY A 26 33.68 -37.57 39.72
C GLY A 26 33.34 -36.31 40.52
N ILE A 27 32.19 -36.36 41.19
CA ILE A 27 31.74 -35.32 42.11
C ILE A 27 32.34 -35.64 43.48
N HIS A 28 33.09 -34.69 44.05
CA HIS A 28 33.65 -34.81 45.39
C HIS A 28 32.89 -33.95 46.38
N GLU A 29 33.07 -34.25 47.66
CA GLU A 29 32.61 -33.44 48.77
C GLU A 29 33.77 -33.30 49.76
N PHE A 30 33.89 -32.14 50.41
CA PHE A 30 34.88 -31.94 51.46
C PHE A 30 34.32 -31.11 52.61
N TYR A 31 34.94 -31.21 53.77
CA TYR A 31 34.69 -30.33 54.92
C TYR A 31 36.00 -30.17 55.70
N PHE A 32 36.13 -29.06 56.42
CA PHE A 32 37.27 -28.83 57.29
C PHE A 32 36.88 -29.13 58.73
N ASN A 33 37.81 -29.75 59.47
CA ASN A 33 37.67 -29.99 60.90
C ASN A 33 38.92 -29.49 61.61
N ALA A 34 38.74 -28.60 62.59
CA ALA A 34 39.79 -28.06 63.42
C ALA A 34 39.56 -28.44 64.89
N SER A 35 40.65 -28.72 65.60
CA SER A 35 40.61 -29.13 67.01
C SER A 35 41.75 -28.47 67.78
N ASP A 36 41.48 -28.03 69.00
CA ASP A 36 42.50 -27.62 69.98
C ASP A 36 42.87 -28.76 70.95
N GLY A 37 42.33 -29.97 70.75
CA GLY A 37 42.50 -31.12 71.63
C GLY A 37 41.42 -31.25 72.72
N GLU A 38 40.62 -30.21 72.97
CA GLU A 38 39.48 -30.25 73.90
C GLU A 38 38.13 -30.08 73.19
N ARG A 39 38.09 -29.32 72.09
CA ARG A 39 36.90 -29.01 71.30
C ARG A 39 37.19 -29.16 69.81
N ASN A 40 36.17 -29.61 69.08
CA ASN A 40 36.22 -29.72 67.63
C ASN A 40 35.22 -28.74 67.02
N VAL A 41 35.63 -28.07 65.94
CA VAL A 41 34.76 -27.26 65.10
C VAL A 41 34.90 -27.78 63.68
N SER A 42 33.77 -28.10 63.05
CA SER A 42 33.72 -28.50 61.65
C SER A 42 32.90 -27.51 60.84
N THR A 43 33.28 -27.31 59.58
CA THR A 43 32.44 -26.61 58.62
C THR A 43 31.24 -27.47 58.20
N CYS A 44 30.31 -26.90 57.44
CA CYS A 44 29.41 -27.71 56.63
C CYS A 44 30.18 -28.53 55.57
N ILE A 45 29.49 -29.49 54.96
CA ILE A 45 29.99 -30.19 53.78
C ILE A 45 29.86 -29.26 52.58
N PHE A 46 30.97 -29.03 51.90
CA PHE A 46 31.04 -28.35 50.61
C PHE A 46 30.87 -29.39 49.50
N ALA A 47 30.03 -29.09 48.52
CA ALA A 47 29.95 -29.85 47.27
C ALA A 47 31.08 -29.42 46.33
N GLY A 48 31.61 -30.37 45.55
CA GLY A 48 32.70 -30.14 44.61
C GLY A 48 34.10 -30.40 45.22
N PRO A 49 35.17 -30.27 44.40
CA PRO A 49 35.12 -29.96 42.97
C PRO A 49 34.54 -31.11 42.14
N ILE A 50 33.90 -30.80 41.02
CA ILE A 50 33.53 -31.78 39.99
C ILE A 50 34.76 -31.98 39.11
N VAL A 51 35.26 -33.20 39.05
CA VAL A 51 36.36 -33.58 38.16
C VAL A 51 35.75 -34.31 36.97
N ASP A 52 35.29 -33.56 35.96
CA ASP A 52 35.00 -34.07 34.61
C ASP A 52 36.33 -34.15 33.85
N PRO A 53 36.71 -35.28 33.24
CA PRO A 53 38.04 -35.40 32.66
C PRO A 53 38.32 -34.38 31.56
N LEU A 54 37.35 -33.96 30.75
CA LEU A 54 37.58 -33.04 29.61
C LEU A 54 36.27 -32.35 29.15
N PRO A 55 35.73 -31.36 29.89
CA PRO A 55 34.45 -30.73 29.53
C PRO A 55 34.47 -29.97 28.20
N LEU A 56 35.66 -29.67 27.65
CA LEU A 56 35.84 -29.00 26.36
C LEU A 56 36.35 -29.94 25.26
N LYS A 57 36.27 -31.26 25.45
CA LYS A 57 36.74 -32.23 24.47
C LYS A 57 36.12 -31.99 23.10
N ASN A 58 36.97 -31.97 22.06
CA ASN A 58 36.61 -31.69 20.66
C ASN A 58 36.14 -30.25 20.37
N LYS A 59 36.31 -29.31 21.29
CA LYS A 59 36.10 -27.89 21.01
C LYS A 59 37.40 -27.26 20.54
N THR A 60 37.33 -26.51 19.45
CA THR A 60 38.41 -25.61 19.03
C THR A 60 38.00 -24.19 19.40
N ILE A 61 38.89 -23.49 20.10
CA ILE A 61 38.79 -22.08 20.49
C ILE A 61 39.57 -21.26 19.47
N ALA A 62 38.88 -20.36 18.77
CA ALA A 62 39.50 -19.39 17.87
C ALA A 62 39.73 -18.08 18.61
N TRP A 63 40.99 -17.66 18.74
CA TRP A 63 41.34 -16.29 19.12
C TRP A 63 41.39 -15.41 17.89
N ILE A 64 40.46 -14.46 17.78
CA ILE A 64 40.33 -13.64 16.57
C ILE A 64 41.44 -12.60 16.49
N ARG A 65 42.02 -12.46 15.29
CA ARG A 65 42.97 -11.39 14.91
C ARG A 65 42.73 -10.86 13.49
N THR A 66 41.53 -11.04 12.96
CA THR A 66 41.17 -10.80 11.56
C THR A 66 41.05 -9.31 11.23
N HIS A 67 40.74 -8.48 12.23
CA HIS A 67 40.50 -7.04 12.05
C HIS A 67 41.52 -6.19 12.81
N GLY A 68 42.56 -6.81 13.37
CA GLY A 68 43.64 -6.13 14.09
C GLY A 68 43.54 -6.21 15.61
N GLU A 69 42.73 -7.14 16.13
CA GLU A 69 42.64 -7.47 17.55
C GLU A 69 44.01 -7.90 18.10
N LEU A 70 44.22 -7.60 19.39
CA LEU A 70 45.47 -7.88 20.08
C LEU A 70 45.72 -9.40 20.27
N SER A 71 46.99 -9.75 20.51
CA SER A 71 47.39 -11.15 20.71
C SER A 71 47.01 -11.68 22.09
N ASN A 72 46.80 -12.99 22.18
CA ASN A 72 46.54 -13.73 23.43
C ASN A 72 47.73 -13.87 24.39
N SER A 73 48.83 -13.14 24.18
CA SER A 73 50.07 -13.29 24.94
C SER A 73 49.95 -12.96 26.43
N SER A 74 48.86 -12.30 26.83
CA SER A 74 48.55 -11.94 28.21
C SER A 74 47.47 -12.83 28.84
N TYR A 75 46.94 -13.82 28.09
CA TYR A 75 45.85 -14.71 28.51
C TYR A 75 46.25 -16.18 28.30
N THR A 76 47.54 -16.48 28.46
CA THR A 76 48.05 -17.82 28.20
C THR A 76 47.60 -18.82 29.25
N ASP A 77 47.42 -18.40 30.50
CA ASP A 77 47.04 -19.28 31.60
C ASP A 77 45.58 -19.73 31.48
N MET A 78 44.64 -18.81 31.22
CA MET A 78 43.23 -19.20 31.00
C MET A 78 43.05 -20.11 29.77
N LEU A 79 43.87 -19.91 28.72
CA LEU A 79 43.84 -20.77 27.54
C LEU A 79 44.46 -22.14 27.82
N ASN A 80 45.51 -22.20 28.64
CA ASN A 80 46.09 -23.46 29.09
C ASN A 80 45.06 -24.26 29.92
N ASP A 81 44.30 -23.60 30.79
CA ASP A 81 43.21 -24.24 31.54
C ASP A 81 42.14 -24.84 30.60
N ALA A 82 41.72 -24.11 29.57
CA ALA A 82 40.81 -24.64 28.55
C ALA A 82 41.41 -25.85 27.78
N VAL A 83 42.72 -25.82 27.48
CA VAL A 83 43.42 -26.95 26.86
C VAL A 83 43.50 -28.15 27.81
N TYR A 84 43.74 -27.93 29.11
CA TYR A 84 43.67 -28.98 30.13
C TYR A 84 42.26 -29.57 30.24
N MET A 85 41.22 -28.77 30.02
CA MET A 85 39.82 -29.21 29.89
C MET A 85 39.51 -29.91 28.55
N GLY A 86 40.48 -30.05 27.65
CA GLY A 86 40.36 -30.83 26.42
C GLY A 86 40.07 -30.06 25.14
N ALA A 87 40.11 -28.73 25.19
CA ALA A 87 40.02 -27.89 24.01
C ALA A 87 41.32 -27.91 23.18
N LYS A 88 41.21 -27.48 21.92
CA LYS A 88 42.33 -26.92 21.16
C LYS A 88 42.17 -25.40 21.14
N SER A 89 43.27 -24.67 21.14
CA SER A 89 43.27 -23.21 20.97
C SER A 89 44.18 -22.83 19.81
N GLU A 90 43.69 -21.94 18.94
CA GLU A 90 44.46 -21.40 17.82
C GLU A 90 44.12 -19.94 17.54
N THR A 91 45.04 -19.24 16.91
CA THR A 91 44.82 -17.87 16.43
C THR A 91 44.20 -17.90 15.04
N PHE A 92 43.09 -17.19 14.85
CA PHE A 92 42.37 -17.11 13.59
C PHE A 92 42.59 -15.75 12.90
N GLN A 93 43.04 -15.79 11.63
CA GLN A 93 43.39 -14.61 10.82
C GLN A 93 42.79 -14.65 9.40
N ALA A 94 41.94 -15.64 9.10
CA ALA A 94 41.28 -15.74 7.80
C ALA A 94 39.93 -14.99 7.79
N GLU A 95 39.31 -14.86 6.62
CA GLU A 95 38.00 -14.20 6.49
C GLU A 95 36.91 -14.93 7.31
N ILE A 96 36.06 -14.15 7.97
CA ILE A 96 34.94 -14.66 8.77
C ILE A 96 33.72 -14.88 7.88
N ASN A 97 33.25 -16.13 7.78
CA ASN A 97 32.05 -16.51 7.05
C ASN A 97 31.50 -17.84 7.59
N ASP A 98 30.30 -18.23 7.14
CA ASP A 98 29.64 -19.47 7.57
C ASP A 98 30.49 -20.74 7.43
N THR A 99 31.42 -20.78 6.47
CA THR A 99 32.29 -21.95 6.26
C THR A 99 33.45 -21.94 7.23
N SER A 100 34.12 -20.80 7.41
CA SER A 100 35.29 -20.71 8.29
C SER A 100 34.94 -20.83 9.77
N LEU A 101 33.72 -20.45 10.17
CA LEU A 101 33.28 -20.58 11.56
C LEU A 101 32.91 -22.02 11.99
N GLN A 102 32.61 -22.92 11.05
CA GLN A 102 32.17 -24.29 11.35
C GLN A 102 33.23 -25.15 12.07
N ASP A 103 34.50 -24.81 11.93
CA ASP A 103 35.61 -25.54 12.56
C ASP A 103 35.77 -25.19 14.05
N PHE A 104 35.09 -24.14 14.51
CA PHE A 104 35.19 -23.61 15.86
C PHE A 104 33.94 -23.89 16.68
N GLY A 105 34.17 -24.29 17.93
CA GLY A 105 33.10 -24.39 18.93
C GLY A 105 32.98 -23.13 19.77
N LEU A 106 34.04 -22.32 19.82
CA LEU A 106 34.13 -21.14 20.66
C LEU A 106 35.03 -20.10 20.00
N ILE A 107 34.62 -18.83 20.07
CA ILE A 107 35.37 -17.69 19.54
C ILE A 107 35.66 -16.72 20.68
N VAL A 108 36.89 -16.24 20.76
CA VAL A 108 37.31 -15.18 21.67
C VAL A 108 37.62 -13.92 20.87
N VAL A 109 36.93 -12.83 21.18
CA VAL A 109 37.19 -11.49 20.66
C VAL A 109 37.78 -10.66 21.79
N TYR A 110 39.05 -10.31 21.65
CA TYR A 110 39.76 -9.41 22.54
C TYR A 110 39.79 -7.98 21.97
N GLU A 111 40.27 -7.03 22.76
CA GLU A 111 40.36 -5.61 22.41
C GLU A 111 41.23 -5.33 21.17
N GLY A 112 41.12 -4.10 20.69
CA GLY A 112 41.69 -3.63 19.43
C GLY A 112 40.80 -3.93 18.22
N GLY A 113 41.42 -3.79 17.04
CA GLY A 113 40.80 -4.10 15.76
C GLY A 113 39.75 -3.10 15.26
N SER A 114 39.43 -3.21 13.97
CA SER A 114 38.37 -2.44 13.31
C SER A 114 37.02 -3.17 13.35
N SER A 115 35.93 -2.44 13.13
CA SER A 115 34.58 -3.04 13.06
C SER A 115 34.47 -4.15 12.01
N TRP A 116 33.71 -5.19 12.36
CA TRP A 116 33.36 -6.26 11.45
C TRP A 116 32.26 -5.79 10.49
N SER A 117 32.29 -6.33 9.27
CA SER A 117 31.30 -6.05 8.25
C SER A 117 29.95 -6.70 8.56
N SER A 118 28.87 -6.22 7.94
CA SER A 118 27.53 -6.77 8.17
C SER A 118 27.41 -8.25 7.83
N SER A 119 28.07 -8.72 6.77
CA SER A 119 28.06 -10.14 6.35
C SER A 119 28.83 -11.04 7.32
N GLU A 120 29.93 -10.56 7.89
CA GLU A 120 30.67 -11.29 8.93
C GLU A 120 29.83 -11.40 10.20
N LEU A 121 29.14 -10.32 10.57
CA LEU A 121 28.23 -10.30 11.70
C LEU A 121 26.99 -11.18 11.47
N ASP A 122 26.46 -11.27 10.26
CA ASP A 122 25.37 -12.21 9.90
C ASP A 122 25.85 -13.66 10.06
N SER A 123 27.07 -13.96 9.60
CA SER A 123 27.66 -15.29 9.74
C SER A 123 27.91 -15.65 11.21
N LEU A 124 28.41 -14.70 12.01
CA LEU A 124 28.60 -14.87 13.45
C LEU A 124 27.27 -15.14 14.15
N GLU A 125 26.24 -14.33 13.88
CA GLU A 125 24.92 -14.47 14.48
C GLU A 125 24.30 -15.84 14.15
N ASN A 126 24.39 -16.26 12.89
CA ASN A 126 23.96 -17.58 12.45
C ASN A 126 24.74 -18.69 13.16
N TRP A 127 26.06 -18.59 13.24
CA TRP A 127 26.90 -19.57 13.92
C TRP A 127 26.58 -19.68 15.41
N VAL A 128 26.41 -18.56 16.11
CA VAL A 128 25.98 -18.53 17.52
C VAL A 128 24.60 -19.16 17.66
N ALA A 129 23.62 -18.79 16.82
CA ALA A 129 22.28 -19.36 16.88
C ALA A 129 22.26 -20.89 16.75
N ASN A 130 23.26 -21.46 16.05
CA ASN A 130 23.45 -22.89 15.81
C ASN A 130 24.37 -23.58 16.84
N GLY A 131 24.67 -22.95 17.97
CA GLY A 131 25.42 -23.57 19.07
C GLY A 131 26.90 -23.20 19.16
N GLY A 132 27.33 -22.18 18.41
CA GLY A 132 28.62 -21.52 18.62
C GLY A 132 28.62 -20.65 19.89
N SER A 133 29.76 -20.57 20.56
CA SER A 133 29.90 -19.80 21.81
C SER A 133 30.88 -18.63 21.67
N LEU A 134 30.51 -17.46 22.17
CA LEU A 134 31.29 -16.23 22.07
C LEU A 134 31.79 -15.76 23.44
N LEU A 135 33.07 -15.45 23.55
CA LEU A 135 33.66 -14.74 24.68
C LEU A 135 34.22 -13.39 24.20
N VAL A 136 33.74 -12.30 24.78
CA VAL A 136 34.23 -10.94 24.50
C VAL A 136 34.98 -10.43 25.73
N LEU A 137 36.27 -10.12 25.57
CA LEU A 137 37.20 -9.76 26.65
C LEU A 137 37.85 -8.40 26.42
N GLY A 138 38.27 -7.74 27.49
CA GLY A 138 39.03 -6.48 27.48
C GLY A 138 38.26 -5.34 28.17
N ASP A 139 38.98 -4.36 28.68
CA ASP A 139 38.41 -3.23 29.41
C ASP A 139 38.00 -2.06 28.49
N ASP A 140 38.65 -1.95 27.33
CA ASP A 140 38.31 -1.00 26.28
C ASP A 140 37.15 -1.48 25.40
N ALA A 141 36.32 -0.54 24.95
CA ALA A 141 35.19 -0.79 24.04
C ALA A 141 35.60 -0.48 22.59
N ASP A 142 36.52 -1.26 22.04
CA ASP A 142 37.08 -1.03 20.70
C ASP A 142 36.12 -1.44 19.58
N ALA A 143 36.43 -0.97 18.36
CA ALA A 143 35.52 -1.03 17.21
C ALA A 143 35.10 -2.46 16.84
N ALA A 144 35.98 -3.45 17.00
CA ALA A 144 35.65 -4.87 16.79
C ALA A 144 34.63 -5.36 17.83
N GLN A 145 34.93 -5.23 19.13
CA GLN A 145 34.04 -5.65 20.22
C GLN A 145 32.69 -4.93 20.17
N VAL A 146 32.67 -3.61 19.88
CA VAL A 146 31.44 -2.84 19.75
C VAL A 146 30.58 -3.35 18.59
N SER A 147 31.18 -3.63 17.43
CA SER A 147 30.45 -4.16 16.27
C SER A 147 29.85 -5.55 16.54
N VAL A 148 30.62 -6.44 17.16
CA VAL A 148 30.17 -7.78 17.56
C VAL A 148 29.08 -7.72 18.64
N SER A 149 29.26 -6.91 19.67
CA SER A 149 28.32 -6.83 20.80
C SER A 149 27.00 -6.16 20.42
N SER A 150 27.06 -5.11 19.58
CA SER A 150 25.86 -4.40 19.13
C SER A 150 24.94 -5.28 18.28
N ARG A 151 25.49 -6.31 17.60
CA ARG A 151 24.69 -7.32 16.89
C ARG A 151 23.73 -8.05 17.82
N PHE A 152 24.17 -8.32 19.06
CA PHE A 152 23.36 -8.95 20.11
C PHE A 152 22.72 -7.94 21.07
N LYS A 153 22.63 -6.67 20.65
CA LYS A 153 22.05 -5.56 21.42
C LYS A 153 22.71 -5.33 22.79
N VAL A 154 24.01 -5.63 22.88
CA VAL A 154 24.84 -5.32 24.05
C VAL A 154 25.68 -4.08 23.72
N TYR A 155 25.53 -3.04 24.55
CA TYR A 155 26.16 -1.75 24.33
C TYR A 155 27.05 -1.37 25.51
N TYR A 156 28.16 -0.72 25.21
CA TYR A 156 29.12 -0.27 26.21
C TYR A 156 28.83 1.16 26.64
N SER A 157 29.20 1.48 27.88
CA SER A 157 29.28 2.81 28.45
C SER A 157 30.73 3.07 28.84
N THR A 158 31.37 4.04 28.21
CA THR A 158 32.79 4.35 28.45
C THR A 158 32.96 5.16 29.74
N GLY A 159 33.99 4.84 30.52
CA GLY A 159 34.44 5.61 31.66
C GLY A 159 34.97 4.71 32.77
N PHE A 160 36.17 5.03 33.26
CA PHE A 160 36.90 4.27 34.27
C PHE A 160 36.04 3.89 35.47
N GLY A 161 35.99 2.59 35.75
CA GLY A 161 35.43 2.01 36.95
C GLY A 161 36.46 1.89 38.07
N PRO A 162 36.02 1.43 39.25
CA PRO A 162 36.86 1.29 40.43
C PRO A 162 37.83 0.11 40.30
N PHE A 163 39.00 0.25 40.93
CA PHE A 163 40.01 -0.78 41.07
C PHE A 163 39.84 -1.57 42.37
N GLY A 164 40.12 -2.87 42.33
CA GLY A 164 40.06 -3.78 43.45
C GLY A 164 38.89 -4.75 43.38
N ASN A 165 38.57 -5.36 44.51
CA ASN A 165 37.59 -6.44 44.55
C ASN A 165 36.14 -5.96 44.48
N SER A 166 35.29 -6.78 43.88
CA SER A 166 33.85 -6.65 43.91
C SER A 166 33.21 -7.94 44.40
N THR A 167 32.36 -7.82 45.41
CA THR A 167 31.52 -8.90 45.93
C THR A 167 30.08 -8.80 45.39
N GLN A 168 29.83 -7.95 44.39
CA GLN A 168 28.50 -7.79 43.79
C GLN A 168 28.26 -8.85 42.71
N ILE A 169 28.23 -10.11 43.16
CA ILE A 169 28.06 -11.29 42.32
C ILE A 169 26.57 -11.69 42.28
N TYR A 170 26.04 -11.92 41.09
CA TYR A 170 24.68 -12.40 40.89
C TYR A 170 24.67 -13.94 40.87
N HIS A 171 23.81 -14.53 41.71
CA HIS A 171 23.61 -15.99 41.81
C HIS A 171 22.11 -16.35 41.71
N PRO A 172 21.78 -17.59 41.31
CA PRO A 172 22.69 -18.61 40.79
C PRO A 172 22.94 -18.45 39.28
N HIS A 173 24.18 -18.69 38.86
CA HIS A 173 24.55 -18.92 37.45
C HIS A 173 25.75 -19.86 37.41
N ASP A 174 25.84 -20.73 36.40
CA ASP A 174 26.92 -21.72 36.29
C ASP A 174 28.31 -21.05 36.32
N THR A 175 28.45 -19.87 35.70
CA THR A 175 29.72 -19.12 35.70
C THR A 175 30.07 -18.51 37.06
N THR A 176 29.08 -18.25 37.92
CA THR A 176 29.29 -17.63 39.25
C THR A 176 29.17 -18.65 40.37
N GLU A 177 29.13 -19.96 40.09
CA GLU A 177 29.07 -20.99 41.13
C GLU A 177 30.35 -20.98 41.98
N GLY A 178 30.20 -20.74 43.29
CA GLY A 178 31.31 -20.67 44.24
C GLY A 178 32.14 -19.38 44.22
N VAL A 179 31.85 -18.46 43.30
CA VAL A 179 32.53 -17.16 43.15
C VAL A 179 31.97 -16.16 44.17
N ASN A 180 32.80 -15.67 45.09
CA ASN A 180 32.42 -14.72 46.14
C ASN A 180 32.95 -13.31 45.86
N ALA A 181 34.08 -13.18 45.17
CA ALA A 181 34.66 -11.91 44.79
C ALA A 181 35.41 -12.00 43.45
N ILE A 182 35.33 -10.94 42.65
CA ILE A 182 36.13 -10.75 41.42
C ILE A 182 36.99 -9.51 41.59
N TYR A 183 38.28 -9.64 41.24
CA TYR A 183 39.23 -8.54 41.29
C TYR A 183 39.29 -7.82 39.93
N PHE A 184 38.98 -6.51 39.92
CA PHE A 184 38.96 -5.68 38.72
C PHE A 184 40.10 -4.65 38.67
N THR A 185 40.56 -4.30 37.47
CA THR A 185 41.78 -3.50 37.25
C THR A 185 41.53 -2.19 36.51
N PHE A 186 40.68 -1.32 37.07
CA PHE A 186 40.25 -0.05 36.46
C PHE A 186 39.54 -0.23 35.11
N PRO A 187 38.38 -0.93 35.06
CA PRO A 187 37.69 -1.20 33.80
C PRO A 187 37.39 0.11 33.06
N ALA A 188 37.88 0.26 31.82
CA ALA A 188 37.69 1.48 31.04
C ALA A 188 36.24 1.64 30.52
N SER A 189 35.45 0.56 30.53
CA SER A 189 34.06 0.51 30.08
C SER A 189 33.17 -0.34 30.98
N SER A 190 31.85 -0.20 30.81
CA SER A 190 30.85 -1.06 31.45
C SER A 190 29.72 -1.41 30.48
N ILE A 191 28.91 -2.41 30.80
CA ILE A 191 27.78 -2.85 29.97
C ILE A 191 26.53 -2.03 30.32
N SER A 192 25.76 -1.64 29.31
CA SER A 192 24.45 -0.99 29.46
C SER A 192 23.33 -2.04 29.37
N PRO A 193 22.72 -2.45 30.50
CA PRO A 193 21.81 -3.61 30.52
C PRO A 193 20.43 -3.36 29.89
N ASN A 194 20.06 -2.11 29.63
CA ASN A 194 18.67 -1.74 29.29
C ASN A 194 18.24 -2.04 27.85
N PHE A 195 19.14 -2.51 27.00
CA PHE A 195 18.88 -2.69 25.56
C PHE A 195 18.61 -4.15 25.17
N ASN A 196 18.86 -5.10 26.07
CA ASN A 196 18.57 -6.51 25.89
C ASN A 196 17.99 -7.12 27.18
N ALA A 197 16.69 -7.40 27.18
CA ALA A 197 15.96 -7.94 28.35
C ALA A 197 16.36 -9.38 28.73
N TYR A 198 17.09 -10.08 27.87
CA TYR A 198 17.58 -11.45 28.09
C TYR A 198 19.05 -11.49 28.51
N LEU A 199 19.71 -10.33 28.55
CA LEU A 199 21.05 -10.22 29.09
C LEU A 199 20.99 -10.50 30.59
N THR A 200 21.77 -11.49 31.03
CA THR A 200 21.87 -11.90 32.43
C THR A 200 23.05 -11.18 33.08
N PRO A 201 22.81 -10.24 34.01
CA PRO A 201 23.89 -9.61 34.78
C PRO A 201 24.57 -10.65 35.66
N LEU A 202 25.90 -10.69 35.67
CA LEU A 202 26.68 -11.64 36.46
C LEU A 202 27.51 -10.96 37.54
N VAL A 203 28.17 -9.85 37.22
CA VAL A 203 29.01 -9.12 38.19
C VAL A 203 28.96 -7.62 37.94
N ASN A 204 28.69 -6.84 38.99
CA ASN A 204 28.91 -5.40 38.98
C ASN A 204 30.27 -5.04 39.58
N ALA A 205 30.86 -3.94 39.14
CA ALA A 205 31.94 -3.27 39.86
C ALA A 205 31.43 -2.65 41.18
N SER A 206 32.34 -2.22 42.06
CA SER A 206 31.99 -1.65 43.36
C SER A 206 31.19 -0.33 43.28
N ASP A 207 31.20 0.35 42.13
CA ASP A 207 30.38 1.53 41.83
C ASP A 207 28.97 1.19 41.31
N GLY A 208 28.65 -0.12 41.20
CA GLY A 208 27.35 -0.63 40.78
C GLY A 208 27.18 -0.74 39.26
N LYS A 209 28.21 -0.45 38.46
CA LYS A 209 28.16 -0.65 37.00
C LYS A 209 28.33 -2.11 36.64
N LEU A 210 27.58 -2.57 35.64
CA LEU A 210 27.65 -3.95 35.15
C LEU A 210 28.94 -4.17 34.35
N ILE A 211 29.77 -5.13 34.78
CA ILE A 211 31.06 -5.45 34.12
C ILE A 211 31.01 -6.80 33.41
N ILE A 212 30.31 -7.77 33.99
CA ILE A 212 30.21 -9.12 33.43
C ILE A 212 28.76 -9.46 33.19
N ALA A 213 28.44 -9.92 31.98
CA ALA A 213 27.10 -10.36 31.62
C ALA A 213 27.12 -11.53 30.64
N ALA A 214 26.11 -12.39 30.75
CA ALA A 214 25.91 -13.54 29.87
C ALA A 214 24.62 -13.41 29.05
N LEU A 215 24.59 -14.05 27.89
CA LEU A 215 23.40 -14.19 27.05
C LEU A 215 23.36 -15.61 26.48
N GLN A 216 22.16 -16.17 26.37
CA GLN A 216 21.91 -17.34 25.53
C GLN A 216 21.19 -16.88 24.27
N TYR A 217 21.68 -17.29 23.09
CA TYR A 217 21.15 -16.88 21.80
C TYR A 217 21.04 -18.08 20.86
N GLY A 218 19.80 -18.50 20.56
CA GLY A 218 19.56 -19.81 19.93
C GLY A 218 20.12 -20.93 20.81
N SER A 219 20.90 -21.84 20.23
CA SER A 219 21.61 -22.90 20.96
C SER A 219 22.98 -22.47 21.49
N GLY A 220 23.44 -21.24 21.17
CA GLY A 220 24.74 -20.71 21.53
C GLY A 220 24.74 -19.88 22.82
N LYS A 221 25.94 -19.59 23.31
CA LYS A 221 26.18 -18.88 24.58
C LYS A 221 27.18 -17.75 24.38
N LEU A 222 26.93 -16.60 24.99
CA LEU A 222 27.77 -15.42 24.87
C LEU A 222 28.10 -14.89 26.26
N LEU A 223 29.37 -14.52 26.47
CA LEU A 223 29.85 -13.93 27.72
C LEU A 223 30.66 -12.67 27.40
N TRP A 224 30.32 -11.58 28.08
CA TRP A 224 31.10 -10.34 28.09
C TRP A 224 31.80 -10.20 29.44
N VAL A 225 33.11 -9.98 29.40
CA VAL A 225 33.94 -9.65 30.56
C VAL A 225 34.67 -8.35 30.25
N VAL A 226 34.14 -7.24 30.75
CA VAL A 226 34.58 -5.88 30.39
C VAL A 226 35.64 -5.37 31.38
N ASP A 227 36.69 -6.17 31.57
CA ASP A 227 37.88 -5.84 32.36
C ASP A 227 39.03 -6.82 32.02
N ASP A 228 40.23 -6.52 32.51
CA ASP A 228 41.44 -7.33 32.38
C ASP A 228 41.55 -8.45 33.44
N CYS A 229 40.49 -8.72 34.21
CA CYS A 229 40.50 -9.64 35.34
C CYS A 229 40.83 -11.12 35.01
N LEU A 230 40.74 -11.53 33.74
CA LEU A 230 41.11 -12.89 33.31
C LEU A 230 42.54 -12.98 32.75
N ARG A 231 43.29 -11.88 32.79
CA ARG A 231 44.67 -11.81 32.32
C ARG A 231 45.58 -12.59 33.26
N ASP A 232 46.65 -13.19 32.73
CA ASP A 232 47.62 -14.03 33.46
C ASP A 232 48.08 -13.41 34.80
N PHE A 233 48.27 -12.09 34.83
CA PHE A 233 48.73 -11.38 36.02
C PHE A 233 47.69 -11.26 37.15
N TYR A 234 46.39 -11.28 36.82
CA TYR A 234 45.28 -11.08 37.76
C TYR A 234 44.43 -12.34 37.96
N LEU A 235 44.78 -13.44 37.28
CA LEU A 235 44.00 -14.67 37.31
C LEU A 235 43.94 -15.27 38.72
N ASP A 236 45.03 -15.16 39.50
CA ASP A 236 45.13 -15.67 40.87
C ASP A 236 44.59 -14.70 41.94
N ASP A 237 44.07 -13.52 41.55
CA ASP A 237 43.45 -12.59 42.48
C ASP A 237 41.97 -12.97 42.75
N ASP A 238 41.59 -12.97 44.04
CA ASP A 238 40.26 -13.39 44.53
C ASP A 238 39.77 -14.71 43.88
N ASP A 239 38.55 -14.74 43.32
CA ASP A 239 37.99 -15.92 42.66
C ASP A 239 38.06 -15.83 41.11
N ASN A 240 38.95 -15.01 40.55
CA ASN A 240 39.07 -14.78 39.09
C ASN A 240 39.32 -16.09 38.33
N ASN A 241 40.24 -16.92 38.80
CA ASN A 241 40.53 -18.23 38.20
C ASN A 241 39.31 -19.17 38.24
N LEU A 242 38.59 -19.22 39.36
CA LEU A 242 37.38 -20.03 39.50
C LEU A 242 36.30 -19.57 38.51
N PHE A 243 36.04 -18.26 38.43
CA PHE A 243 35.09 -17.69 37.46
C PHE A 243 35.50 -17.98 36.02
N THR A 244 36.79 -17.88 35.69
CA THR A 244 37.33 -18.20 34.37
C THR A 244 37.05 -19.65 33.99
N ASN A 245 37.34 -20.59 34.90
CA ASN A 245 37.12 -22.02 34.66
C ASN A 245 35.65 -22.38 34.53
N ASN A 246 34.79 -21.81 35.38
CA ASN A 246 33.34 -21.98 35.26
C ASN A 246 32.81 -21.41 33.93
N SER A 247 33.36 -20.27 33.48
CA SER A 247 33.02 -19.64 32.21
C SER A 247 33.37 -20.52 31.02
N TRP A 248 34.54 -21.17 31.04
CA TRP A 248 34.92 -22.13 30.01
C TRP A 248 33.95 -23.30 29.93
N ILE A 249 33.64 -23.93 31.06
CA ILE A 249 32.71 -25.07 31.13
C ILE A 249 31.33 -24.66 30.59
N TRP A 250 30.82 -23.51 31.03
CA TRP A 250 29.53 -23.01 30.60
C TRP A 250 29.49 -22.76 29.08
N LEU A 251 30.48 -22.06 28.53
CA LEU A 251 30.56 -21.78 27.09
C LEU A 251 30.78 -23.06 26.26
N GLY A 252 31.48 -24.06 26.80
CA GLY A 252 31.75 -25.32 26.11
C GLY A 252 30.56 -26.28 26.06
N ASN A 253 29.61 -26.15 26.99
CA ASN A 253 28.44 -27.02 27.10
C ASN A 253 27.32 -26.62 26.12
N THR A 254 27.50 -26.91 24.83
CA THR A 254 26.51 -26.67 23.76
C THR A 254 25.91 -27.98 23.24
N THR A 255 24.58 -28.03 23.05
CA THR A 255 23.87 -29.19 22.49
C THR A 255 24.12 -29.27 20.97
N LEU A 256 24.58 -30.44 20.49
CA LEU A 256 24.76 -30.68 19.06
C LEU A 256 23.38 -30.86 18.40
N ASN A 257 23.08 -30.12 17.32
CA ASN A 257 21.90 -30.36 16.49
C ASN A 257 22.04 -31.72 15.75
N GLN A 258 21.34 -32.76 16.21
CA GLN A 258 21.41 -34.14 15.73
C GLN A 258 20.05 -34.72 15.32
N ASN A 259 18.95 -34.10 15.72
CA ASN A 259 17.58 -34.53 15.52
C ASN A 259 16.85 -33.53 14.61
N PRO A 260 16.00 -34.00 13.68
CA PRO A 260 15.20 -33.11 12.86
C PRO A 260 14.13 -32.39 13.69
N PRO A 261 13.70 -31.19 13.27
CA PRO A 261 12.65 -30.47 13.95
C PRO A 261 11.31 -31.21 13.83
N ILE A 262 10.47 -31.03 14.84
CA ILE A 262 9.13 -31.60 14.92
C ILE A 262 8.14 -30.49 14.64
N ILE A 263 7.27 -30.71 13.64
CA ILE A 263 6.11 -29.86 13.37
C ILE A 263 4.81 -30.59 13.70
N ASN A 264 3.95 -29.95 14.49
CA ASN A 264 2.66 -30.48 14.88
C ASN A 264 1.59 -29.36 14.93
N ASN A 265 0.35 -29.72 15.30
CA ASN A 265 -0.78 -28.80 15.43
C ASN A 265 -0.90 -27.80 14.26
N VAL A 266 -0.76 -28.29 13.03
CA VAL A 266 -0.89 -27.43 11.84
C VAL A 266 -2.36 -27.19 11.52
N GLY A 267 -2.69 -26.03 10.98
CA GLY A 267 -4.05 -25.75 10.57
C GLY A 267 -4.26 -24.37 9.97
N VAL A 268 -5.54 -24.05 9.77
CA VAL A 268 -6.02 -22.73 9.36
C VAL A 268 -7.27 -22.41 10.19
N ASN A 269 -7.33 -21.20 10.73
CA ASN A 269 -8.46 -20.71 11.49
C ASN A 269 -8.93 -19.33 10.97
N PRO A 270 -10.21 -19.16 10.64
CA PRO A 270 -11.25 -20.20 10.60
C PRO A 270 -11.01 -21.22 9.46
N ALA A 271 -11.50 -22.45 9.63
CA ALA A 271 -11.38 -23.49 8.60
C ALA A 271 -12.30 -23.26 7.38
N THR A 272 -13.27 -22.36 7.52
CA THR A 272 -14.22 -21.95 6.48
C THR A 272 -14.46 -20.45 6.56
N GLY A 273 -14.62 -19.79 5.43
CA GLY A 273 -14.87 -18.36 5.35
C GLY A 273 -15.04 -17.92 3.90
N ASN A 274 -15.55 -16.71 3.70
CA ASN A 274 -15.71 -16.09 2.38
C ASN A 274 -14.52 -15.18 2.03
N SER A 275 -14.64 -14.42 0.94
CA SER A 275 -13.61 -13.48 0.48
C SER A 275 -13.23 -12.37 1.47
N ARG A 276 -14.09 -12.08 2.45
CA ARG A 276 -13.83 -11.09 3.52
C ARG A 276 -13.13 -11.71 4.74
N THR A 277 -13.05 -13.03 4.80
CA THR A 277 -12.50 -13.75 5.95
C THR A 277 -10.97 -13.73 5.92
N ILE A 278 -10.36 -13.26 7.01
CA ILE A 278 -8.91 -13.38 7.22
C ILE A 278 -8.63 -14.80 7.73
N PHE A 279 -7.88 -15.58 6.96
CA PHE A 279 -7.48 -16.93 7.31
C PHE A 279 -6.10 -16.89 7.96
N ASN A 280 -6.03 -17.34 9.21
CA ASN A 280 -4.78 -17.46 9.95
C ASN A 280 -4.28 -18.91 9.91
N PHE A 281 -3.24 -19.15 9.12
CA PHE A 281 -2.52 -20.43 9.08
C PHE A 281 -1.55 -20.50 10.24
N TYR A 282 -1.44 -21.66 10.87
CA TYR A 282 -0.57 -21.86 12.02
C TYR A 282 0.09 -23.23 12.01
N LEU A 283 1.26 -23.29 12.65
CA LEU A 283 1.97 -24.52 13.00
C LEU A 283 2.64 -24.36 14.36
N ASN A 284 2.91 -25.50 15.01
CA ASN A 284 3.75 -25.57 16.18
C ASN A 284 5.08 -26.23 15.81
N TYR A 285 6.18 -25.61 16.20
CA TYR A 285 7.55 -26.05 16.01
C TYR A 285 8.19 -26.43 17.33
N SER A 286 8.94 -27.53 17.38
CA SER A 286 9.82 -27.87 18.49
C SER A 286 10.99 -28.68 17.98
N ASP A 287 12.14 -28.60 18.64
CA ASP A 287 13.37 -29.27 18.26
C ASP A 287 14.02 -29.93 19.50
N PRO A 288 14.23 -31.26 19.51
CA PRO A 288 14.80 -31.94 20.67
C PRO A 288 16.18 -31.45 21.11
N ASP A 289 16.94 -30.83 20.21
CA ASP A 289 18.28 -30.29 20.50
C ASP A 289 18.25 -28.79 20.86
N GLY A 290 17.06 -28.19 20.85
CA GLY A 290 16.85 -26.76 21.10
C GLY A 290 17.25 -25.88 19.92
N SER A 291 17.32 -26.44 18.71
CA SER A 291 17.71 -25.71 17.49
C SER A 291 16.61 -24.76 17.04
N ALA A 292 16.97 -23.50 16.80
CA ALA A 292 16.05 -22.51 16.24
C ALA A 292 15.76 -22.82 14.75
N PRO A 293 14.55 -22.56 14.24
CA PRO A 293 14.30 -22.71 12.82
C PRO A 293 15.00 -21.59 12.03
N THR A 294 15.78 -21.95 11.00
CA THR A 294 16.29 -21.02 9.98
C THR A 294 15.16 -20.45 9.12
N PHE A 295 14.12 -21.25 8.85
CA PHE A 295 12.88 -20.74 8.26
C PHE A 295 11.69 -21.56 8.68
N ALA A 296 10.52 -20.92 8.75
CA ALA A 296 9.22 -21.57 8.85
C ALA A 296 8.30 -20.96 7.79
N ASN A 297 7.93 -21.76 6.80
CA ASN A 297 7.21 -21.31 5.60
C ASN A 297 5.87 -22.02 5.44
N ILE A 298 4.93 -21.32 4.81
CA ILE A 298 3.75 -21.92 4.18
C ILE A 298 3.82 -21.69 2.68
N THR A 299 3.53 -22.72 1.89
CA THR A 299 3.38 -22.61 0.43
C THR A 299 1.91 -22.73 0.08
N ILE A 300 1.36 -21.78 -0.67
CA ILE A 300 -0.04 -21.74 -1.11
C ILE A 300 -0.08 -21.62 -2.63
N ASN A 301 -0.68 -22.60 -3.32
CA ASN A 301 -0.71 -22.72 -4.79
C ASN A 301 0.67 -22.55 -5.46
N GLY A 302 1.73 -22.98 -4.79
CA GLY A 302 3.11 -22.91 -5.28
C GLY A 302 3.88 -21.64 -4.88
N THR A 303 3.22 -20.63 -4.30
CA THR A 303 3.88 -19.43 -3.78
C THR A 303 4.27 -19.62 -2.31
N CYS A 304 5.52 -19.35 -1.97
CA CYS A 304 6.06 -19.51 -0.62
C CYS A 304 5.97 -18.20 0.18
N TYR A 305 5.51 -18.29 1.43
CA TYR A 305 5.38 -17.19 2.37
C TYR A 305 6.07 -17.55 3.69
N GLN A 306 6.88 -16.62 4.22
CA GLN A 306 7.48 -16.74 5.55
C GLN A 306 6.42 -16.54 6.62
N MET A 307 6.38 -17.47 7.58
CA MET A 307 5.51 -17.38 8.75
C MET A 307 6.22 -16.62 9.86
N GLN A 308 5.45 -15.92 10.67
CA GLN A 308 5.96 -15.16 11.80
C GLN A 308 5.78 -15.94 13.10
N LYS A 309 6.82 -15.94 13.92
CA LYS A 309 6.75 -16.50 15.27
C LYS A 309 5.81 -15.64 16.12
N GLN A 310 4.83 -16.27 16.77
CA GLN A 310 3.82 -15.56 17.56
C GLN A 310 4.42 -14.84 18.77
N ASN A 311 5.33 -15.50 19.49
CA ASN A 311 6.14 -14.86 20.52
C ASN A 311 7.59 -14.75 20.02
N ALA A 312 7.94 -13.57 19.50
CA ALA A 312 9.26 -13.29 18.94
C ALA A 312 10.42 -13.49 19.94
N PHE A 313 10.11 -13.58 21.23
CA PHE A 313 11.11 -13.61 22.30
C PHE A 313 11.11 -14.88 23.15
N ASP A 314 10.38 -15.92 22.72
CA ASP A 314 10.44 -17.24 23.35
C ASP A 314 11.49 -18.10 22.67
N PHE A 315 12.66 -18.32 23.27
CA PHE A 315 13.77 -19.03 22.63
C PHE A 315 13.90 -20.50 23.07
N ASN A 316 12.94 -21.04 23.81
CA ASN A 316 13.00 -22.43 24.25
C ASN A 316 12.51 -23.40 23.18
N TYR A 317 13.31 -23.62 22.15
CA TYR A 317 12.91 -24.46 21.02
C TYR A 317 12.72 -25.95 21.36
N THR A 318 13.10 -26.41 22.55
CA THR A 318 12.75 -27.77 23.02
C THR A 318 11.25 -27.90 23.33
N GLU A 319 10.55 -26.78 23.49
CA GLU A 319 9.12 -26.69 23.66
C GLU A 319 8.41 -26.20 22.37
N SER A 320 7.08 -26.23 22.40
CA SER A 320 6.24 -25.93 21.23
C SER A 320 6.11 -24.42 20.98
N MET A 321 6.77 -23.93 19.93
CA MET A 321 6.72 -22.56 19.42
C MET A 321 5.67 -22.39 18.31
N ILE A 322 4.79 -21.40 18.44
CA ILE A 322 3.72 -21.16 17.44
C ILE A 322 4.22 -20.19 16.36
N TYR A 323 4.03 -20.57 15.10
CA TYR A 323 4.23 -19.71 13.93
C TYR A 323 2.91 -19.50 13.22
N ASN A 324 2.68 -18.30 12.69
CA ASN A 324 1.45 -17.94 12.02
C ASN A 324 1.66 -17.15 10.71
N PHE A 325 0.66 -17.18 9.84
CA PHE A 325 0.58 -16.38 8.61
C PHE A 325 -0.89 -16.10 8.31
N SER A 326 -1.25 -14.83 8.11
CA SER A 326 -2.63 -14.42 7.86
C SER A 326 -2.81 -13.86 6.45
N MET A 327 -3.87 -14.28 5.75
CA MET A 327 -4.18 -13.81 4.39
C MET A 327 -5.69 -13.86 4.09
N GLN A 328 -6.17 -12.95 3.25
CA GLN A 328 -7.49 -13.03 2.62
C GLN A 328 -7.36 -13.60 1.20
N PHE A 329 -8.38 -14.33 0.76
CA PHE A 329 -8.40 -14.99 -0.54
C PHE A 329 -9.64 -14.61 -1.32
N SER A 330 -9.51 -14.44 -2.64
CA SER A 330 -10.66 -14.41 -3.54
C SER A 330 -11.40 -15.76 -3.52
N PRO A 331 -12.65 -15.83 -3.99
CA PRO A 331 -13.36 -17.10 -4.13
C PRO A 331 -12.55 -18.10 -4.97
N GLY A 332 -12.39 -19.32 -4.47
CA GLY A 332 -11.54 -20.31 -5.11
C GLY A 332 -11.17 -21.49 -4.23
N THR A 333 -10.37 -22.39 -4.80
CA THR A 333 -9.77 -23.53 -4.08
C THR A 333 -8.25 -23.34 -4.02
N TYR A 334 -7.70 -23.42 -2.81
CA TYR A 334 -6.29 -23.19 -2.53
C TYR A 334 -5.67 -24.44 -1.92
N TYR A 335 -4.51 -24.84 -2.43
CA TYR A 335 -3.74 -25.96 -1.93
C TYR A 335 -2.53 -25.46 -1.16
N TYR A 336 -2.31 -25.97 0.05
CA TYR A 336 -1.22 -25.49 0.91
C TYR A 336 -0.50 -26.58 1.69
N TYR A 337 0.76 -26.32 2.02
CA TYR A 337 1.58 -27.15 2.92
C TYR A 337 2.61 -26.29 3.65
N PHE A 338 3.15 -26.80 4.75
CA PHE A 338 4.14 -26.13 5.57
C PHE A 338 5.52 -26.73 5.35
N ASN A 339 6.57 -25.90 5.42
CA ASN A 339 7.95 -26.33 5.31
C ASN A 339 8.83 -25.59 6.33
N VAL A 340 9.57 -26.32 7.14
CA VAL A 340 10.41 -25.76 8.21
C VAL A 340 11.82 -26.36 8.13
N SER A 341 12.82 -25.55 8.46
CA SER A 341 14.22 -25.96 8.56
C SER A 341 14.85 -25.38 9.80
N ASP A 342 15.74 -26.13 10.43
CA ASP A 342 16.65 -25.71 11.51
C ASP A 342 18.09 -25.48 11.00
N GLY A 343 18.29 -25.40 9.69
CA GLY A 343 19.58 -25.21 9.04
C GLY A 343 20.31 -26.51 8.68
N LYS A 344 19.94 -27.64 9.30
CA LYS A 344 20.53 -28.97 9.01
C LYS A 344 19.51 -29.95 8.46
N PHE A 345 18.32 -29.95 9.01
CA PHE A 345 17.20 -30.81 8.68
C PHE A 345 16.04 -29.98 8.15
N ASN A 346 15.33 -30.54 7.16
CA ASN A 346 14.15 -29.93 6.55
C ASN A 346 12.95 -30.85 6.72
N VAL A 347 11.81 -30.30 7.15
CA VAL A 347 10.58 -31.04 7.40
C VAL A 347 9.41 -30.32 6.74
N SER A 348 8.64 -31.06 5.94
CA SER A 348 7.40 -30.57 5.33
C SER A 348 6.18 -31.34 5.85
N TYR A 349 5.07 -30.63 6.06
CA TYR A 349 3.81 -31.25 6.49
C TYR A 349 2.58 -30.58 5.85
N PRO A 350 1.55 -31.37 5.46
CA PRO A 350 1.60 -32.83 5.36
C PRO A 350 2.55 -33.27 4.24
N ILE A 351 2.81 -34.57 4.14
CA ILE A 351 3.40 -35.15 2.92
C ILE A 351 2.31 -35.09 1.84
N GLY A 352 2.25 -33.99 1.08
CA GLY A 352 1.18 -33.66 0.14
C GLY A 352 0.71 -32.21 0.30
N GLN A 353 -0.58 -31.96 0.08
CA GLN A 353 -1.20 -30.64 0.23
C GLN A 353 -2.54 -30.74 0.97
N LEU A 354 -2.84 -29.76 1.80
CA LEU A 354 -4.16 -29.48 2.37
C LEU A 354 -4.95 -28.56 1.44
N GLN A 355 -6.27 -28.52 1.60
CA GLN A 355 -7.17 -27.72 0.77
C GLN A 355 -7.95 -26.72 1.62
N LEU A 356 -7.98 -25.46 1.19
CA LEU A 356 -8.87 -24.41 1.67
C LEU A 356 -9.83 -24.03 0.54
N SER A 357 -11.13 -24.07 0.80
CA SER A 357 -12.15 -23.65 -0.16
C SER A 357 -12.83 -22.37 0.33
N VAL A 358 -12.80 -21.33 -0.50
CA VAL A 358 -13.41 -20.03 -0.24
C VAL A 358 -14.58 -19.88 -1.21
N PRO A 359 -15.84 -19.96 -0.74
CA PRO A 359 -17.00 -19.85 -1.61
C PRO A 359 -17.19 -18.40 -2.06
N SER A 360 -17.74 -18.25 -3.27
CA SER A 360 -18.35 -16.99 -3.69
C SER A 360 -19.63 -16.75 -2.90
N VAL A 361 -19.75 -15.59 -2.29
CA VAL A 361 -20.97 -15.13 -1.61
C VAL A 361 -21.31 -13.76 -2.17
N ASN A 362 -22.57 -13.53 -2.49
CA ASN A 362 -23.07 -12.22 -2.89
C ASN A 362 -23.76 -11.61 -1.65
N LEU A 363 -23.13 -10.62 -1.02
CA LEU A 363 -23.53 -10.03 0.26
C LEU A 363 -23.85 -8.53 0.15
N ASP A 364 -23.18 -7.83 -0.76
CA ASP A 364 -23.33 -6.40 -0.99
C ASP A 364 -24.05 -6.15 -2.31
N PRO A 365 -24.95 -5.15 -2.37
CA PRO A 365 -25.57 -4.76 -3.63
C PRO A 365 -24.53 -4.19 -4.61
N PRO A 366 -24.72 -4.38 -5.92
CA PRO A 366 -23.85 -3.77 -6.92
C PRO A 366 -24.08 -2.27 -7.02
N SER A 367 -23.26 -1.59 -7.82
CA SER A 367 -23.40 -0.16 -8.15
C SER A 367 -23.01 0.14 -9.60
N PHE A 368 -23.44 1.28 -10.12
CA PHE A 368 -22.92 1.81 -11.38
C PHE A 368 -21.91 2.92 -11.09
N LEU A 369 -20.67 2.76 -11.57
CA LEU A 369 -19.64 3.79 -11.50
C LEU A 369 -19.87 4.89 -12.54
N LEU A 370 -20.49 4.52 -13.66
CA LEU A 370 -20.84 5.40 -14.76
C LEU A 370 -22.03 4.82 -15.51
N THR A 371 -22.93 5.70 -15.97
CA THR A 371 -24.00 5.42 -16.92
C THR A 371 -24.04 6.56 -17.91
N ASP A 372 -24.20 6.26 -19.20
CA ASP A 372 -24.16 7.31 -20.23
C ASP A 372 -24.73 6.85 -21.58
N VAL A 373 -24.99 7.82 -22.46
CA VAL A 373 -25.29 7.62 -23.87
C VAL A 373 -24.44 8.54 -24.73
N ASP A 374 -23.75 7.96 -25.71
CA ASP A 374 -22.91 8.69 -26.66
C ASP A 374 -23.27 8.36 -28.12
N PRO A 375 -23.53 9.35 -28.98
CA PRO A 375 -23.67 10.78 -28.65
C PRO A 375 -25.01 11.08 -27.97
N TYR A 376 -25.10 12.16 -27.20
CA TYR A 376 -26.39 12.61 -26.64
C TYR A 376 -27.34 13.16 -27.72
N LEU A 377 -26.77 13.64 -28.82
CA LEU A 377 -27.47 14.25 -29.94
C LEU A 377 -27.11 13.56 -31.26
N GLY A 378 -28.03 13.55 -32.22
CA GLY A 378 -27.64 13.22 -33.59
C GLY A 378 -28.69 13.58 -34.64
N PHE A 379 -28.35 13.27 -35.89
CA PHE A 379 -29.02 13.84 -37.06
C PHE A 379 -29.47 12.78 -38.04
N GLY A 380 -30.72 12.91 -38.48
CA GLY A 380 -31.36 11.95 -39.35
C GLY A 380 -31.42 10.55 -38.74
N ASN A 381 -31.57 9.54 -39.58
CA ASN A 381 -31.74 8.14 -39.20
C ASN A 381 -30.45 7.32 -39.37
N SER A 382 -29.28 7.92 -39.13
CA SER A 382 -27.99 7.28 -39.39
C SER A 382 -27.00 7.30 -38.23
N THR A 383 -27.23 8.11 -37.20
CA THR A 383 -26.37 8.15 -36.01
C THR A 383 -26.53 6.86 -35.19
N LEU A 384 -25.40 6.24 -34.86
CA LEU A 384 -25.34 5.09 -33.97
C LEU A 384 -25.12 5.57 -32.54
N TYR A 385 -26.06 5.26 -31.65
CA TYR A 385 -26.00 5.59 -30.24
C TYR A 385 -25.45 4.40 -29.47
N THR A 386 -24.49 4.65 -28.60
CA THR A 386 -23.92 3.67 -27.67
C THR A 386 -24.34 4.03 -26.25
N PHE A 387 -25.14 3.17 -25.66
CA PHE A 387 -25.51 3.22 -24.25
C PHE A 387 -24.53 2.34 -23.49
N TYR A 388 -23.90 2.85 -22.44
CA TYR A 388 -22.97 2.05 -21.64
C TYR A 388 -23.15 2.27 -20.14
N ILE A 389 -22.81 1.22 -19.39
CA ILE A 389 -22.71 1.24 -17.94
C ILE A 389 -21.35 0.69 -17.52
N ASN A 390 -20.84 1.17 -16.39
CA ASN A 390 -19.71 0.55 -15.69
C ASN A 390 -20.24 -0.09 -14.40
N TYR A 391 -20.43 -1.41 -14.43
CA TYR A 391 -21.01 -2.20 -13.35
C TYR A 391 -19.93 -2.63 -12.34
N GLN A 392 -20.12 -2.30 -11.06
CA GLN A 392 -19.23 -2.71 -9.97
C GLN A 392 -19.96 -3.53 -8.91
N ASP A 393 -19.29 -4.54 -8.38
CA ASP A 393 -19.76 -5.37 -7.28
C ASP A 393 -18.60 -5.71 -6.32
N LEU A 394 -18.75 -5.35 -5.04
CA LEU A 394 -17.69 -5.52 -4.03
C LEU A 394 -17.44 -6.98 -3.65
N ASP A 395 -18.36 -7.88 -3.95
CA ASP A 395 -18.17 -9.33 -3.80
C ASP A 395 -17.67 -10.00 -5.08
N ASN A 396 -17.37 -9.19 -6.10
CA ASN A 396 -16.97 -9.63 -7.43
C ASN A 396 -18.05 -10.51 -8.10
N THR A 397 -19.33 -10.25 -7.80
CA THR A 397 -20.46 -11.00 -8.34
C THR A 397 -20.81 -10.50 -9.75
N PRO A 398 -20.84 -11.38 -10.77
CA PRO A 398 -21.29 -11.00 -12.10
C PRO A 398 -22.77 -10.63 -12.12
N PRO A 399 -23.21 -9.69 -12.96
CA PRO A 399 -24.62 -9.48 -13.18
C PRO A 399 -25.23 -10.71 -13.90
N ASN A 400 -26.41 -11.15 -13.44
CA ASN A 400 -27.27 -12.07 -14.16
C ASN A 400 -27.79 -11.44 -15.47
N TYR A 401 -28.11 -10.15 -15.44
CA TYR A 401 -28.41 -9.36 -16.61
C TYR A 401 -28.06 -7.89 -16.40
N THR A 402 -27.80 -7.20 -17.51
CA THR A 402 -27.66 -5.74 -17.60
C THR A 402 -28.51 -5.26 -18.75
N ARG A 403 -29.30 -4.20 -18.52
CA ARG A 403 -30.27 -3.70 -19.50
C ARG A 403 -30.24 -2.20 -19.58
N VAL A 404 -30.47 -1.71 -20.79
CA VAL A 404 -30.94 -0.34 -21.04
C VAL A 404 -32.41 -0.39 -21.46
N TYR A 405 -33.23 0.45 -20.87
CA TYR A 405 -34.59 0.71 -21.30
C TYR A 405 -34.56 1.96 -22.16
N ILE A 406 -35.02 1.88 -23.40
CA ILE A 406 -35.14 3.04 -24.30
C ILE A 406 -36.63 3.20 -24.63
N ASP A 407 -37.20 4.35 -24.29
CA ASP A 407 -38.65 4.61 -24.34
C ASP A 407 -39.49 3.53 -23.63
N GLY A 408 -38.94 3.00 -22.53
CA GLY A 408 -39.55 1.93 -21.73
C GLY A 408 -39.38 0.51 -22.30
N ILE A 409 -38.70 0.34 -23.43
CA ILE A 409 -38.42 -0.99 -24.03
C ILE A 409 -37.05 -1.49 -23.56
N PRO A 410 -36.95 -2.68 -22.92
CA PRO A 410 -35.68 -3.21 -22.45
C PRO A 410 -34.85 -3.85 -23.56
N TYR A 411 -33.54 -3.61 -23.53
CA TYR A 411 -32.52 -4.23 -24.36
C TYR A 411 -31.39 -4.76 -23.47
N GLU A 412 -30.99 -6.01 -23.68
CA GLU A 412 -29.83 -6.60 -23.00
C GLU A 412 -28.54 -5.94 -23.49
N MET A 413 -27.61 -5.68 -22.57
CA MET A 413 -26.31 -5.08 -22.87
C MET A 413 -25.23 -6.15 -22.89
N ASP A 414 -24.23 -5.98 -23.76
CA ASP A 414 -23.11 -6.91 -23.90
C ASP A 414 -21.86 -6.35 -23.22
N LYS A 415 -21.03 -7.21 -22.63
CA LYS A 415 -19.71 -6.80 -22.13
C LYS A 415 -18.86 -6.22 -23.25
N LEU A 416 -18.21 -5.09 -22.99
CA LEU A 416 -17.27 -4.49 -23.93
C LEU A 416 -16.00 -5.33 -24.09
N ASP A 417 -15.40 -5.78 -22.97
CA ASP A 417 -14.33 -6.77 -22.96
C ASP A 417 -14.85 -8.11 -22.39
N PRO A 418 -15.00 -9.16 -23.22
CA PRO A 418 -15.44 -10.48 -22.76
C PRO A 418 -14.51 -11.15 -21.75
N ASN A 419 -13.25 -10.72 -21.65
CA ASN A 419 -12.26 -11.33 -20.76
C ASN A 419 -12.18 -10.65 -19.39
N ASP A 420 -12.77 -9.46 -19.25
CA ASP A 420 -12.82 -8.75 -17.98
C ASP A 420 -13.83 -9.41 -17.04
N ASN A 421 -13.34 -9.93 -15.91
CA ASN A 421 -14.13 -10.62 -14.89
C ASN A 421 -13.83 -10.09 -13.49
N SER A 422 -13.29 -8.88 -13.41
CA SER A 422 -13.09 -8.15 -12.17
C SER A 422 -14.23 -7.14 -12.00
N TYR A 423 -15.34 -7.60 -11.44
CA TYR A 423 -16.47 -6.74 -11.09
C TYR A 423 -16.13 -5.84 -9.88
N TYR A 424 -15.06 -6.13 -9.14
CA TYR A 424 -14.62 -5.31 -8.03
C TYR A 424 -14.12 -3.91 -8.45
N ASP A 425 -13.44 -3.78 -9.59
CA ASP A 425 -12.97 -2.50 -10.16
C ASP A 425 -13.86 -1.97 -11.31
N GLY A 426 -14.82 -2.77 -11.74
CA GLY A 426 -15.90 -2.36 -12.63
C GLY A 426 -15.75 -2.93 -14.03
N VAL A 427 -16.84 -3.46 -14.58
CA VAL A 427 -16.90 -4.04 -15.94
C VAL A 427 -17.86 -3.23 -16.80
N ILE A 428 -17.39 -2.83 -17.99
CA ILE A 428 -18.20 -2.04 -18.93
C ILE A 428 -19.12 -2.96 -19.75
N TYR A 429 -20.40 -2.61 -19.77
CA TYR A 429 -21.41 -3.19 -20.67
C TYR A 429 -21.93 -2.10 -21.61
N GLN A 430 -22.25 -2.47 -22.84
CA GLN A 430 -22.78 -1.55 -23.84
C GLN A 430 -23.93 -2.13 -24.67
N TYR A 431 -24.76 -1.26 -25.21
CA TYR A 431 -25.76 -1.56 -26.22
C TYR A 431 -25.77 -0.47 -27.29
N GLN A 432 -25.88 -0.86 -28.56
CA GLN A 432 -25.82 0.07 -29.69
C GLN A 432 -27.09 0.02 -30.53
N MET A 433 -27.63 1.18 -30.89
CA MET A 433 -28.85 1.28 -31.71
C MET A 433 -28.91 2.59 -32.50
N ILE A 434 -29.54 2.55 -33.67
CA ILE A 434 -29.95 3.75 -34.41
C ILE A 434 -31.39 4.08 -33.99
N LEU A 435 -31.63 5.32 -33.57
CA LEU A 435 -32.94 5.79 -33.12
C LEU A 435 -33.65 6.62 -34.20
N SER A 436 -34.98 6.68 -34.09
CA SER A 436 -35.81 7.53 -34.96
C SER A 436 -35.69 9.00 -34.57
N LEU A 437 -36.12 9.89 -35.46
CA LEU A 437 -36.29 11.31 -35.13
C LEU A 437 -37.17 11.49 -33.89
N GLY A 438 -36.77 12.39 -32.99
CA GLY A 438 -37.51 12.71 -31.79
C GLY A 438 -36.65 12.80 -30.52
N ARG A 439 -37.31 13.14 -29.42
CA ARG A 439 -36.72 13.10 -28.07
C ARG A 439 -37.01 11.74 -27.46
N HIS A 440 -35.96 11.00 -27.13
CA HIS A 440 -36.06 9.72 -26.45
C HIS A 440 -35.88 9.89 -24.93
N ASN A 441 -36.13 8.81 -24.20
CA ASN A 441 -35.68 8.67 -22.83
C ASN A 441 -35.03 7.32 -22.62
N HIS A 442 -34.17 7.21 -21.61
CA HIS A 442 -33.54 5.95 -21.27
C HIS A 442 -33.32 5.75 -19.76
N SER A 443 -33.17 4.50 -19.34
CA SER A 443 -32.71 4.14 -17.98
C SER A 443 -31.95 2.83 -18.01
N PHE A 444 -31.14 2.57 -17.00
CA PHE A 444 -30.31 1.38 -16.88
C PHE A 444 -30.76 0.52 -15.71
N GLN A 445 -30.61 -0.80 -15.85
CA GLN A 445 -30.87 -1.75 -14.79
C GLN A 445 -29.85 -2.88 -14.81
N ALA A 446 -29.39 -3.30 -13.64
CA ALA A 446 -28.62 -4.53 -13.48
C ALA A 446 -29.17 -5.36 -12.32
N PHE A 447 -29.05 -6.68 -12.45
CA PHE A 447 -29.44 -7.65 -11.43
C PHE A 447 -28.36 -8.71 -11.34
N ASP A 448 -27.91 -9.04 -10.14
CA ASP A 448 -26.80 -9.97 -9.85
C ASP A 448 -27.26 -11.33 -9.30
N GLY A 449 -28.57 -11.57 -9.32
CA GLY A 449 -29.19 -12.76 -8.73
C GLY A 449 -29.84 -12.53 -7.34
N ILE A 450 -29.48 -11.45 -6.64
CA ILE A 450 -30.02 -11.08 -5.32
C ILE A 450 -30.51 -9.63 -5.30
N TYR A 451 -29.67 -8.70 -5.72
CA TYR A 451 -29.89 -7.26 -5.69
C TYR A 451 -30.14 -6.71 -7.10
N THR A 452 -31.06 -5.75 -7.19
CA THR A 452 -31.34 -5.00 -8.42
C THR A 452 -30.97 -3.54 -8.21
N ILE A 453 -30.27 -2.95 -9.17
CA ILE A 453 -29.96 -1.52 -9.21
C ILE A 453 -30.55 -0.91 -10.48
N ASN A 454 -30.99 0.35 -10.36
CA ASN A 454 -31.52 1.14 -11.46
C ASN A 454 -30.83 2.49 -11.49
N ASP A 455 -30.64 3.03 -12.69
CA ASP A 455 -30.21 4.41 -12.88
C ASP A 455 -31.04 5.09 -13.99
N PRO A 456 -31.73 6.20 -13.69
CA PRO A 456 -31.87 6.78 -12.35
C PRO A 456 -32.65 5.84 -11.39
N PRO A 457 -32.55 5.99 -10.06
CA PRO A 457 -33.27 5.14 -9.10
C PRO A 457 -34.80 5.10 -9.31
N SER A 458 -35.35 6.13 -9.95
CA SER A 458 -36.72 6.18 -10.43
C SER A 458 -36.81 7.04 -11.69
N GLY A 459 -37.65 6.65 -12.65
CA GLY A 459 -37.87 7.42 -13.88
C GLY A 459 -36.88 7.04 -15.00
N SER A 460 -36.45 8.04 -15.75
CA SER A 460 -35.58 7.90 -16.92
C SER A 460 -34.80 9.18 -17.15
N HIS A 461 -33.57 9.05 -17.62
CA HIS A 461 -32.80 10.13 -18.22
C HIS A 461 -33.49 10.62 -19.49
N LEU A 462 -33.42 11.93 -19.75
CA LEU A 462 -33.87 12.50 -21.03
C LEU A 462 -32.79 12.31 -22.07
N GLY A 463 -33.19 12.11 -23.33
CA GLY A 463 -32.29 11.90 -24.44
C GLY A 463 -32.01 10.42 -24.73
N PRO A 464 -31.29 10.12 -25.82
CA PRO A 464 -30.72 11.10 -26.76
C PRO A 464 -31.79 11.81 -27.61
N ILE A 465 -31.43 12.95 -28.21
CA ILE A 465 -32.32 13.73 -29.09
C ILE A 465 -31.85 13.61 -30.54
N ILE A 466 -32.77 13.24 -31.41
CA ILE A 466 -32.50 13.04 -32.83
C ILE A 466 -33.28 14.06 -33.65
N MET A 467 -32.57 14.89 -34.39
CA MET A 467 -33.12 16.01 -35.17
C MET A 467 -33.02 15.75 -36.68
N GLU A 468 -33.84 16.43 -37.48
CA GLU A 468 -33.82 16.29 -38.95
C GLU A 468 -32.55 16.89 -39.57
N GLU A 469 -32.09 18.02 -39.05
CA GLU A 469 -30.93 18.78 -39.55
C GLU A 469 -30.07 19.28 -38.38
N THR A 470 -28.83 19.67 -38.67
CA THR A 470 -27.87 20.29 -37.73
C THR A 470 -28.27 21.74 -37.47
N PRO A 471 -28.87 22.08 -36.32
CA PRO A 471 -29.50 23.38 -36.09
C PRO A 471 -28.49 24.54 -35.97
N LEU A 472 -27.23 24.26 -35.64
CA LEU A 472 -26.19 25.29 -35.55
C LEU A 472 -25.30 25.34 -36.79
N LEU A 473 -25.72 24.76 -37.92
CA LEU A 473 -24.92 24.80 -39.13
C LEU A 473 -24.69 26.25 -39.59
N GLY A 474 -23.43 26.65 -39.61
CA GLY A 474 -23.03 28.01 -39.98
C GLY A 474 -23.08 29.03 -38.84
N ILE A 475 -23.30 28.58 -37.59
CA ILE A 475 -23.13 29.40 -36.39
C ILE A 475 -21.66 29.37 -35.97
N ASP A 476 -21.02 30.52 -35.88
CA ASP A 476 -19.64 30.69 -35.45
C ASP A 476 -19.57 31.13 -33.97
N ILE A 477 -18.98 30.30 -33.12
CA ILE A 477 -18.86 30.53 -31.67
C ILE A 477 -17.41 30.88 -31.31
N GLY A 478 -17.25 31.97 -30.54
CA GLY A 478 -15.95 32.46 -30.09
C GLY A 478 -15.80 32.39 -28.57
N TRP A 479 -14.79 31.67 -28.08
CA TRP A 479 -14.42 31.66 -26.66
C TRP A 479 -13.34 32.69 -26.36
N VAL A 480 -13.61 33.63 -25.46
CA VAL A 480 -12.68 34.71 -25.12
C VAL A 480 -11.60 34.24 -24.15
N GLU A 481 -10.33 34.51 -24.49
CA GLU A 481 -9.17 34.34 -23.58
C GLU A 481 -8.22 35.55 -23.59
N THR A 482 -8.63 36.64 -24.22
CA THR A 482 -7.81 37.83 -24.45
C THR A 482 -7.41 38.57 -23.19
N HIS A 483 -8.17 38.42 -22.11
CA HIS A 483 -7.97 39.16 -20.86
C HIS A 483 -7.48 38.25 -19.74
N GLY A 484 -7.17 36.99 -20.03
CA GLY A 484 -6.72 35.99 -19.07
C GLY A 484 -7.84 35.14 -18.48
N GLU A 485 -8.98 35.07 -19.17
CA GLU A 485 -10.05 34.12 -18.89
C GLU A 485 -9.53 32.68 -19.01
N MET A 486 -10.17 31.77 -18.28
CA MET A 486 -9.87 30.35 -18.32
C MET A 486 -10.19 29.75 -19.70
N SER A 487 -9.34 28.83 -20.15
CA SER A 487 -9.58 28.07 -21.39
C SER A 487 -10.68 27.04 -21.19
N TYR A 488 -11.60 26.92 -22.16
CA TYR A 488 -12.68 25.92 -22.13
C TYR A 488 -12.15 24.47 -22.04
N LEU A 489 -10.95 24.20 -22.60
CA LEU A 489 -10.30 22.88 -22.56
C LEU A 489 -10.06 22.33 -21.15
N SER A 490 -10.22 23.14 -20.11
CA SER A 490 -10.01 22.73 -18.74
C SER A 490 -11.29 22.29 -18.02
N TYR A 491 -12.46 22.78 -18.44
CA TYR A 491 -13.70 22.62 -17.66
C TYR A 491 -14.99 22.50 -18.48
N TYR A 492 -14.98 22.81 -19.78
CA TYR A 492 -16.18 22.94 -20.61
C TYR A 492 -16.02 22.22 -21.96
N MET A 493 -15.23 21.14 -22.02
CA MET A 493 -15.02 20.40 -23.27
C MET A 493 -16.29 19.75 -23.78
N ASP A 494 -17.13 19.20 -22.89
CA ASP A 494 -18.30 18.41 -23.29
C ASP A 494 -19.43 19.31 -23.81
N VAL A 495 -19.65 20.47 -23.19
CA VAL A 495 -20.67 21.43 -23.65
C VAL A 495 -20.28 22.08 -24.99
N VAL A 496 -18.98 22.23 -25.25
CA VAL A 496 -18.46 22.68 -26.55
C VAL A 496 -18.56 21.57 -27.60
N ALA A 497 -18.29 20.32 -27.22
CA ALA A 497 -18.50 19.16 -28.09
C ALA A 497 -19.98 19.07 -28.51
N ASP A 498 -20.92 19.26 -27.58
CA ASP A 498 -22.36 19.31 -27.89
C ASP A 498 -22.68 20.40 -28.94
N ALA A 499 -22.08 21.59 -28.86
CA ALA A 499 -22.28 22.66 -29.85
C ALA A 499 -21.71 22.31 -31.24
N ILE A 500 -20.53 21.68 -31.28
CA ILE A 500 -19.90 21.21 -32.52
C ILE A 500 -20.74 20.10 -33.15
N ASP A 501 -21.25 19.18 -32.33
CA ASP A 501 -22.17 18.14 -32.77
C ASP A 501 -23.46 18.75 -33.33
N LEU A 502 -23.97 19.83 -32.73
CA LEU A 502 -25.10 20.61 -33.26
C LEU A 502 -24.80 21.32 -34.59
N GLY A 503 -23.56 21.33 -35.06
CA GLY A 503 -23.13 21.86 -36.36
C GLY A 503 -22.40 23.21 -36.30
N ALA A 504 -22.14 23.74 -35.10
CA ALA A 504 -21.44 25.00 -34.94
C ALA A 504 -19.95 24.88 -35.28
N SER A 505 -19.37 26.01 -35.68
CA SER A 505 -17.93 26.22 -35.69
C SER A 505 -17.52 26.83 -34.35
N PHE A 506 -16.37 26.41 -33.80
CA PHE A 506 -15.92 26.88 -32.49
C PHE A 506 -14.45 27.31 -32.55
N ASN A 507 -14.16 28.55 -32.15
CA ASN A 507 -12.83 29.12 -32.18
C ASN A 507 -12.47 29.83 -30.87
N ARG A 508 -11.17 29.85 -30.54
CA ARG A 508 -10.62 30.62 -29.42
C ARG A 508 -10.22 32.01 -29.90
N ILE A 509 -10.53 33.02 -29.10
CA ILE A 509 -10.23 34.41 -29.39
C ILE A 509 -9.06 34.87 -28.51
N PHE A 510 -7.97 35.30 -29.17
CA PHE A 510 -6.76 35.84 -28.53
C PHE A 510 -6.43 37.28 -28.99
N SER A 511 -7.25 37.85 -29.87
CA SER A 511 -7.10 39.19 -30.41
C SER A 511 -8.09 40.17 -29.78
N THR A 512 -7.72 41.45 -29.71
CA THR A 512 -8.57 42.53 -29.19
C THR A 512 -10.02 42.44 -29.69
N ILE A 513 -10.98 42.62 -28.77
CA ILE A 513 -12.40 42.56 -29.10
C ILE A 513 -12.84 43.87 -29.75
N ASP A 514 -12.89 43.90 -31.08
CA ASP A 514 -13.41 45.02 -31.85
C ASP A 514 -14.56 44.59 -32.78
N SER A 515 -15.19 45.55 -33.44
CA SER A 515 -16.32 45.26 -34.34
C SER A 515 -15.93 44.37 -35.51
N SER A 516 -14.69 44.45 -36.01
CA SER A 516 -14.24 43.62 -37.13
C SER A 516 -14.06 42.16 -36.73
N LEU A 517 -13.61 41.90 -35.50
CA LEU A 517 -13.55 40.55 -34.95
C LEU A 517 -14.96 40.00 -34.74
N LEU A 518 -15.82 40.77 -34.07
CA LEU A 518 -17.15 40.33 -33.68
C LEU A 518 -18.06 40.02 -34.89
N ASP A 519 -17.87 40.70 -36.03
CA ASP A 519 -18.58 40.39 -37.29
C ASP A 519 -18.34 38.96 -37.81
N GLY A 520 -17.31 38.26 -37.32
CA GLY A 520 -17.00 36.88 -37.66
C GLY A 520 -17.60 35.83 -36.71
N TYR A 521 -18.42 36.25 -35.75
CA TYR A 521 -19.03 35.36 -34.75
C TYR A 521 -20.52 35.68 -34.58
N ASP A 522 -21.27 34.66 -34.20
CA ASP A 522 -22.68 34.76 -33.80
C ASP A 522 -22.84 34.69 -32.28
N VAL A 523 -21.97 33.92 -31.61
CA VAL A 523 -21.97 33.75 -30.15
C VAL A 523 -20.58 34.02 -29.58
N ILE A 524 -20.54 34.83 -28.53
CA ILE A 524 -19.32 35.08 -27.74
C ILE A 524 -19.50 34.49 -26.34
N MET A 525 -18.58 33.61 -25.97
CA MET A 525 -18.52 33.01 -24.63
C MET A 525 -17.44 33.69 -23.79
N VAL A 526 -17.82 34.08 -22.58
CA VAL A 526 -16.94 34.69 -21.59
C VAL A 526 -16.90 33.80 -20.36
N GLY A 527 -15.74 33.18 -20.14
CA GLY A 527 -15.48 32.34 -18.96
C GLY A 527 -15.00 33.15 -17.76
N GLU A 528 -14.64 32.41 -16.72
CA GLU A 528 -14.11 32.98 -15.49
C GLU A 528 -12.69 33.50 -15.60
N TRP A 529 -12.35 34.32 -14.61
CA TRP A 529 -11.07 35.00 -14.44
C TRP A 529 -10.89 36.14 -15.46
N GLY A 530 -9.65 36.53 -15.70
CA GLY A 530 -9.32 37.63 -16.59
C GLY A 530 -9.51 39.04 -15.99
N SER A 531 -8.82 39.99 -16.60
CA SER A 531 -8.93 41.42 -16.30
C SER A 531 -10.16 42.05 -16.95
N GLY A 532 -10.60 43.20 -16.43
CA GLY A 532 -11.75 43.91 -17.00
C GLY A 532 -11.48 44.42 -18.42
N TRP A 533 -12.51 44.40 -19.25
CA TRP A 533 -12.44 44.84 -20.64
C TRP A 533 -12.35 46.36 -20.73
N THR A 534 -11.72 46.83 -21.81
CA THR A 534 -11.62 48.26 -22.08
C THR A 534 -12.97 48.84 -22.53
N ALA A 535 -13.17 50.14 -22.34
CA ALA A 535 -14.40 50.80 -22.75
C ALA A 535 -14.70 50.67 -24.25
N SER A 536 -13.66 50.62 -25.11
CA SER A 536 -13.81 50.38 -26.54
C SER A 536 -14.32 48.98 -26.85
N GLU A 537 -13.78 47.96 -26.19
CA GLU A 537 -14.21 46.56 -26.36
C GLU A 537 -15.66 46.38 -25.91
N LEU A 538 -16.01 46.93 -24.74
CA LEU A 538 -17.37 46.86 -24.22
C LEU A 538 -18.39 47.57 -25.13
N ASN A 539 -18.04 48.71 -25.71
CA ASN A 539 -18.91 49.40 -26.67
C ASN A 539 -19.08 48.59 -27.96
N ALA A 540 -18.01 48.01 -28.50
CA ALA A 540 -18.08 47.15 -29.68
C ALA A 540 -18.97 45.92 -29.44
N LEU A 541 -18.83 45.27 -28.27
CA LEU A 541 -19.64 44.13 -27.86
C LEU A 541 -21.13 44.50 -27.76
N GLU A 542 -21.47 45.59 -27.06
CA GLU A 542 -22.86 46.03 -26.92
C GLU A 542 -23.50 46.36 -28.28
N GLU A 543 -22.79 47.08 -29.15
CA GLU A 543 -23.27 47.39 -30.51
C GLU A 543 -23.47 46.14 -31.37
N TRP A 544 -22.59 45.14 -31.23
CA TRP A 544 -22.72 43.86 -31.92
C TRP A 544 -23.89 43.03 -31.39
N VAL A 545 -24.08 42.95 -30.07
CA VAL A 545 -25.26 42.32 -29.46
C VAL A 545 -26.53 43.01 -29.93
N ALA A 546 -26.57 44.35 -29.95
CA ALA A 546 -27.74 45.09 -30.43
C ALA A 546 -28.14 44.74 -31.87
N LYS A 547 -27.21 44.28 -32.71
CA LYS A 547 -27.45 43.85 -34.10
C LYS A 547 -27.88 42.40 -34.24
N GLY A 548 -27.71 41.57 -33.21
CA GLY A 548 -28.10 40.17 -33.22
C GLY A 548 -27.22 39.28 -32.36
N GLY A 549 -25.96 39.65 -32.13
CA GLY A 549 -25.00 38.78 -31.44
C GLY A 549 -25.50 38.27 -30.08
N MET A 550 -25.07 37.05 -29.72
CA MET A 550 -25.35 36.46 -28.42
C MET A 550 -24.11 36.43 -27.52
N VAL A 551 -24.26 36.79 -26.25
CA VAL A 551 -23.21 36.64 -25.24
C VAL A 551 -23.62 35.62 -24.18
N MET A 552 -22.76 34.65 -23.91
CA MET A 552 -22.93 33.64 -22.87
C MET A 552 -21.82 33.78 -21.83
N ILE A 553 -22.20 34.07 -20.58
CA ILE A 553 -21.27 34.36 -19.49
C ILE A 553 -21.35 33.23 -18.47
N LEU A 554 -20.21 32.60 -18.19
CA LEU A 554 -20.11 31.37 -17.41
C LEU A 554 -19.21 31.54 -16.18
N GLY A 555 -19.69 31.04 -15.04
CA GLY A 555 -18.86 30.62 -13.91
C GLY A 555 -19.32 31.04 -12.52
N ASN A 556 -18.61 30.57 -11.50
CA ASN A 556 -18.97 30.64 -10.09
C ASN A 556 -18.50 31.90 -9.32
N ASP A 557 -17.56 32.69 -9.83
CA ASP A 557 -16.93 33.87 -9.21
C ASP A 557 -17.08 35.12 -10.08
N LYS A 558 -17.18 36.28 -9.45
CA LYS A 558 -17.38 37.60 -10.09
C LYS A 558 -16.06 38.21 -10.56
N SER A 559 -15.39 37.54 -11.49
CA SER A 559 -14.12 38.00 -12.06
C SER A 559 -14.23 39.39 -12.72
N PRO A 560 -13.14 40.18 -12.78
CA PRO A 560 -13.16 41.50 -13.42
C PRO A 560 -13.64 41.48 -14.88
N SER A 561 -13.28 40.45 -15.66
CA SER A 561 -13.77 40.27 -17.03
C SER A 561 -15.30 40.15 -17.06
N MET A 562 -15.85 39.16 -16.35
CA MET A 562 -17.30 38.92 -16.28
C MET A 562 -18.05 40.14 -15.75
N VAL A 563 -17.55 40.81 -14.71
CA VAL A 563 -18.17 42.02 -14.14
C VAL A 563 -18.21 43.14 -15.16
N SER A 564 -17.13 43.36 -15.92
CA SER A 564 -17.08 44.43 -16.92
C SER A 564 -18.07 44.23 -18.05
N VAL A 565 -18.20 42.99 -18.56
CA VAL A 565 -19.19 42.62 -19.59
C VAL A 565 -20.61 42.69 -19.04
N THR A 566 -20.84 42.19 -17.84
CA THR A 566 -22.17 42.14 -17.20
C THR A 566 -22.71 43.55 -16.92
N ASN A 567 -21.89 44.42 -16.34
CA ASN A 567 -22.28 45.80 -16.03
C ASN A 567 -22.57 46.62 -17.30
N LYS A 568 -21.99 46.26 -18.45
CA LYS A 568 -22.25 46.94 -19.72
C LYS A 568 -23.72 46.81 -20.16
N PHE A 569 -24.41 45.76 -19.72
CA PHE A 569 -25.83 45.51 -20.01
C PHE A 569 -26.76 45.91 -18.84
N ASP A 570 -26.29 46.76 -17.92
CA ASP A 570 -27.03 47.16 -16.71
C ASP A 570 -27.50 45.96 -15.86
N VAL A 571 -26.68 44.90 -15.80
CA VAL A 571 -26.87 43.76 -14.92
C VAL A 571 -25.71 43.73 -13.94
N TYR A 572 -25.98 43.40 -12.67
CA TYR A 572 -24.98 43.46 -11.61
C TYR A 572 -24.98 42.17 -10.79
N TYR A 573 -23.78 41.69 -10.46
CA TYR A 573 -23.62 40.59 -9.51
C TYR A 573 -23.75 41.06 -8.05
N LYS A 574 -24.08 40.14 -7.15
CA LYS A 574 -23.85 40.27 -5.70
C LYS A 574 -23.04 39.09 -5.17
N ASP A 575 -22.35 39.33 -4.07
CA ASP A 575 -21.67 38.28 -3.31
C ASP A 575 -22.71 37.35 -2.70
N TYR A 576 -22.60 36.06 -3.00
CA TYR A 576 -23.52 35.06 -2.49
C TYR A 576 -22.93 33.66 -2.56
N THR A 577 -22.76 33.01 -1.41
CA THR A 577 -22.26 31.64 -1.34
C THR A 577 -23.42 30.64 -1.31
N GLY A 578 -23.70 30.03 -2.45
CA GLY A 578 -24.69 28.96 -2.59
C GLY A 578 -24.11 27.59 -2.22
N SER A 579 -24.90 26.76 -1.55
CA SER A 579 -24.56 25.34 -1.34
C SER A 579 -25.09 24.50 -2.48
N SER A 580 -24.34 23.44 -2.86
CA SER A 580 -24.76 22.53 -3.92
C SER A 580 -26.17 21.98 -3.68
N CYS A 581 -27.01 22.02 -4.71
CA CYS A 581 -28.41 21.61 -4.60
C CYS A 581 -28.98 21.20 -5.96
N ASN A 582 -30.15 20.58 -5.93
CA ASN A 582 -30.96 20.38 -7.12
C ASN A 582 -32.13 21.36 -7.11
N SER A 583 -32.09 22.37 -7.96
CA SER A 583 -33.15 23.37 -8.04
C SER A 583 -34.35 22.88 -8.83
N LEU A 584 -35.54 23.08 -8.26
CA LEU A 584 -36.85 22.93 -8.90
C LEU A 584 -37.47 24.29 -9.28
N PHE A 585 -36.79 25.40 -8.98
CA PHE A 585 -37.30 26.76 -9.17
C PHE A 585 -36.95 27.28 -10.57
N ILE A 586 -37.59 26.70 -11.57
CA ILE A 586 -37.32 26.93 -12.99
C ILE A 586 -38.48 27.70 -13.64
N TYR A 587 -38.18 28.79 -14.31
CA TYR A 587 -39.17 29.54 -15.08
C TYR A 587 -39.49 28.83 -16.40
N GLN A 588 -40.65 28.19 -16.51
CA GLN A 588 -41.03 27.36 -17.67
C GLN A 588 -41.43 28.15 -18.93
N GLY A 589 -41.44 29.49 -18.88
CA GLY A 589 -41.89 30.36 -19.98
C GLY A 589 -40.82 30.73 -21.00
N HIS A 590 -39.66 30.06 -20.99
CA HIS A 590 -38.50 30.43 -21.82
C HIS A 590 -37.93 29.20 -22.56
N ASN A 591 -37.43 29.40 -23.78
CA ASN A 591 -36.96 28.29 -24.62
C ASN A 591 -35.76 27.55 -24.00
N VAL A 592 -34.86 28.29 -23.34
CA VAL A 592 -33.72 27.73 -22.59
C VAL A 592 -34.16 26.73 -21.51
N THR A 593 -35.29 26.98 -20.85
CA THR A 593 -35.76 26.17 -19.72
C THR A 593 -36.83 25.14 -20.11
N ASN A 594 -37.14 25.04 -21.40
CA ASN A 594 -38.22 24.18 -21.89
C ASN A 594 -37.93 22.70 -21.63
N GLY A 595 -38.82 22.06 -20.86
CA GLY A 595 -38.74 20.63 -20.54
C GLY A 595 -37.83 20.29 -19.36
N LEU A 596 -37.16 21.28 -18.74
CA LEU A 596 -36.39 21.06 -17.53
C LEU A 596 -37.33 20.77 -16.36
N LYS A 597 -37.03 19.71 -15.60
CA LYS A 597 -37.68 19.36 -14.34
C LYS A 597 -36.82 19.78 -13.16
N GLN A 598 -35.50 19.64 -13.28
CA GLN A 598 -34.56 19.89 -12.19
C GLN A 598 -33.18 20.27 -12.74
N VAL A 599 -32.51 21.24 -12.11
CA VAL A 599 -31.15 21.67 -12.49
C VAL A 599 -30.21 21.45 -11.31
N TYR A 600 -29.10 20.74 -11.52
CA TYR A 600 -28.07 20.58 -10.50
C TYR A 600 -27.20 21.83 -10.45
N LEU A 601 -27.15 22.49 -9.30
CA LEU A 601 -26.33 23.67 -9.04
C LEU A 601 -25.15 23.25 -8.15
N PRO A 602 -23.89 23.17 -8.65
CA PRO A 602 -22.70 22.99 -7.84
C PRO A 602 -22.38 24.30 -7.11
N GLY A 603 -22.03 24.23 -5.83
CA GLY A 603 -21.79 25.42 -4.98
C GLY A 603 -21.05 26.56 -5.69
N TRP A 604 -21.55 27.78 -5.50
CA TRP A 604 -21.15 28.98 -6.26
C TRP A 604 -20.93 30.17 -5.34
N LEU A 605 -20.22 31.20 -5.81
CA LEU A 605 -19.82 32.37 -5.01
C LEU A 605 -20.53 33.67 -5.41
N THR A 606 -21.35 33.64 -6.47
CA THR A 606 -22.08 34.82 -6.95
C THR A 606 -23.51 34.55 -7.40
N SER A 607 -24.36 35.57 -7.34
CA SER A 607 -25.72 35.54 -7.90
C SER A 607 -26.05 36.89 -8.55
N ILE A 608 -27.11 36.95 -9.36
CA ILE A 608 -27.55 38.21 -9.97
C ILE A 608 -28.27 39.09 -8.94
N ASN A 609 -27.87 40.35 -8.86
CA ASN A 609 -28.53 41.37 -8.05
C ASN A 609 -29.68 42.02 -8.82
N GLU A 610 -30.85 41.42 -8.74
CA GLU A 610 -32.07 41.89 -9.43
C GLU A 610 -32.44 43.33 -9.07
N SER A 611 -32.20 43.76 -7.83
CA SER A 611 -32.57 45.10 -7.36
C SER A 611 -31.77 46.24 -7.99
N LEU A 612 -30.54 45.94 -8.47
CA LEU A 612 -29.67 46.88 -9.16
C LEU A 612 -29.69 46.69 -10.68
N SER A 613 -30.19 45.54 -11.14
CA SER A 613 -30.18 45.17 -12.55
C SER A 613 -31.40 45.75 -13.29
N THR A 614 -31.31 45.83 -14.60
CA THR A 614 -32.39 46.28 -15.49
C THR A 614 -33.67 45.47 -15.28
N SER A 615 -34.82 46.15 -15.33
CA SER A 615 -36.13 45.53 -15.15
C SER A 615 -36.54 44.58 -16.28
N ASN A 616 -35.82 44.60 -17.40
CA ASN A 616 -36.04 43.72 -18.55
C ASN A 616 -35.35 42.35 -18.41
N LEU A 617 -34.62 42.12 -17.32
CA LEU A 617 -33.96 40.87 -17.03
C LEU A 617 -34.99 39.76 -16.75
N THR A 618 -34.84 38.61 -17.39
CA THR A 618 -35.65 37.41 -17.14
C THR A 618 -34.84 36.39 -16.35
N VAL A 619 -35.20 36.17 -15.08
CA VAL A 619 -34.59 35.12 -14.25
C VAL A 619 -35.15 33.76 -14.65
N LEU A 620 -34.27 32.86 -15.06
CA LEU A 620 -34.59 31.54 -15.59
C LEU A 620 -34.57 30.45 -14.51
N VAL A 621 -33.57 30.48 -13.63
CA VAL A 621 -33.42 29.51 -12.53
C VAL A 621 -33.04 30.23 -11.25
N ARG A 622 -33.67 29.81 -10.16
CA ARG A 622 -33.34 30.25 -8.79
C ARG A 622 -32.81 29.10 -7.96
N ASP A 623 -32.09 29.39 -6.90
CA ASP A 623 -31.72 28.39 -5.90
C ASP A 623 -32.80 28.21 -4.82
N GLN A 624 -32.51 27.35 -3.82
CA GLN A 624 -33.38 27.09 -2.66
C GLN A 624 -33.61 28.31 -1.75
N ASN A 625 -32.74 29.31 -1.81
CA ASN A 625 -32.86 30.56 -1.06
C ASN A 625 -33.48 31.69 -1.91
N ASN A 626 -34.07 31.32 -3.06
CA ASN A 626 -34.73 32.21 -4.01
C ASN A 626 -33.76 33.19 -4.70
N GLU A 627 -32.47 32.86 -4.77
CA GLU A 627 -31.44 33.67 -5.42
C GLU A 627 -31.34 33.37 -6.92
N ALA A 628 -31.21 34.42 -7.74
CA ALA A 628 -31.12 34.30 -9.19
C ALA A 628 -29.75 33.78 -9.64
N VAL A 629 -29.71 32.56 -10.18
CA VAL A 629 -28.49 31.88 -10.62
C VAL A 629 -28.37 31.76 -12.14
N ILE A 630 -29.50 31.78 -12.85
CA ILE A 630 -29.50 31.87 -14.32
C ILE A 630 -30.45 32.97 -14.72
N ALA A 631 -29.99 33.88 -15.57
CA ALA A 631 -30.80 34.96 -16.07
C ALA A 631 -30.48 35.24 -17.53
N SER A 632 -31.43 35.81 -18.25
CA SER A 632 -31.28 36.21 -19.65
C SER A 632 -31.83 37.61 -19.89
N LEU A 633 -31.30 38.28 -20.90
CA LEU A 633 -31.70 39.62 -21.34
C LEU A 633 -31.74 39.66 -22.86
N SER A 634 -32.79 40.25 -23.42
CA SER A 634 -32.79 40.67 -24.83
C SER A 634 -32.27 42.10 -24.92
N HIS A 635 -31.29 42.35 -25.79
CA HIS A 635 -30.70 43.68 -26.00
C HIS A 635 -30.63 43.97 -27.51
N GLY A 636 -31.44 44.92 -27.97
CA GLY A 636 -31.66 45.11 -29.41
C GLY A 636 -32.25 43.85 -30.06
N LYS A 637 -31.58 43.32 -31.08
CA LYS A 637 -31.94 42.04 -31.72
C LYS A 637 -31.22 40.83 -31.11
N GLY A 638 -30.18 41.06 -30.31
CA GLY A 638 -29.39 40.01 -29.71
C GLY A 638 -29.78 39.71 -28.27
N LYS A 639 -28.96 38.88 -27.65
CA LYS A 639 -29.29 38.20 -26.40
C LYS A 639 -28.07 38.08 -25.50
N VAL A 640 -28.29 38.12 -24.19
CA VAL A 640 -27.24 37.87 -23.19
C VAL A 640 -27.79 36.87 -22.18
N ILE A 641 -26.98 35.89 -21.78
CA ILE A 641 -27.33 34.91 -20.75
C ILE A 641 -26.18 34.75 -19.75
N TRP A 642 -26.56 34.66 -18.48
CA TRP A 642 -25.65 34.50 -17.35
C TRP A 642 -25.91 33.18 -16.67
N PHE A 643 -24.83 32.45 -16.41
CA PHE A 643 -24.82 31.22 -15.63
C PHE A 643 -23.89 31.41 -14.42
N CYS A 644 -24.49 31.73 -13.27
CA CYS A 644 -23.77 31.92 -12.00
C CYS A 644 -23.49 30.56 -11.36
N GLY A 645 -22.42 29.92 -11.81
CA GLY A 645 -21.97 28.60 -11.36
C GLY A 645 -21.30 27.79 -12.47
N GLU A 646 -20.69 26.66 -12.10
CA GLU A 646 -20.01 25.73 -13.03
C GLU A 646 -20.89 24.54 -13.43
N PHE A 647 -22.22 24.68 -13.46
CA PHE A 647 -23.12 23.55 -13.74
C PHE A 647 -23.08 23.08 -15.20
N LEU A 648 -22.56 23.89 -16.13
CA LEU A 648 -22.26 23.45 -17.50
C LEU A 648 -20.85 22.85 -17.64
N GLY A 649 -20.09 22.76 -16.55
CA GLY A 649 -18.77 22.14 -16.58
C GLY A 649 -18.84 20.62 -16.70
N ASP A 650 -17.79 20.01 -17.24
CA ASP A 650 -17.75 18.58 -17.63
C ASP A 650 -18.17 17.64 -16.48
N SER A 651 -17.76 17.96 -15.24
CA SER A 651 -18.09 17.16 -14.03
C SER A 651 -19.56 17.28 -13.56
N HIS A 652 -20.33 18.20 -14.16
CA HIS A 652 -21.70 18.52 -13.78
C HIS A 652 -22.69 18.46 -14.94
N LEU A 653 -22.22 18.41 -16.18
CA LEU A 653 -23.07 18.48 -17.38
C LEU A 653 -24.11 17.35 -17.41
N ASN A 654 -23.72 16.14 -17.03
CA ASN A 654 -24.61 14.97 -17.00
C ASN A 654 -25.41 14.82 -15.69
N LYS A 655 -25.45 15.84 -14.82
CA LYS A 655 -26.28 15.82 -13.60
C LYS A 655 -27.64 16.47 -13.85
N GLU A 656 -28.70 15.80 -13.39
CA GLU A 656 -30.09 16.26 -13.56
C GLU A 656 -30.36 16.65 -15.02
N ASP A 657 -31.00 17.81 -15.29
CA ASP A 657 -31.25 18.28 -16.66
C ASP A 657 -30.19 19.28 -17.17
N ASN A 658 -28.96 19.30 -16.63
CA ASN A 658 -27.94 20.30 -16.97
C ASN A 658 -27.55 20.27 -18.46
N ARG A 659 -27.34 19.08 -19.05
CA ARG A 659 -27.03 18.94 -20.48
C ARG A 659 -28.20 19.37 -21.38
N LEU A 660 -29.45 19.13 -20.93
CA LEU A 660 -30.63 19.62 -21.65
C LEU A 660 -30.72 21.15 -21.60
N LEU A 661 -30.42 21.77 -20.46
CA LEU A 661 -30.33 23.22 -20.31
C LEU A 661 -29.28 23.82 -21.25
N ALA A 662 -28.10 23.20 -21.33
CA ALA A 662 -27.03 23.60 -22.23
C ALA A 662 -27.48 23.55 -23.69
N ASN A 663 -28.03 22.41 -24.12
CA ASN A 663 -28.52 22.21 -25.48
C ASN A 663 -29.68 23.15 -25.85
N ASN A 664 -30.62 23.39 -24.93
CA ASN A 664 -31.66 24.38 -25.15
C ASN A 664 -31.09 25.81 -25.30
N THR A 665 -29.97 26.12 -24.63
CA THR A 665 -29.28 27.41 -24.75
C THR A 665 -28.62 27.55 -26.13
N TRP A 666 -28.02 26.47 -26.63
CA TRP A 666 -27.52 26.43 -28.00
C TRP A 666 -28.64 26.61 -29.02
N LEU A 667 -29.74 25.88 -28.90
CA LEU A 667 -30.88 26.06 -29.83
C LEU A 667 -31.47 27.48 -29.76
N TRP A 668 -31.43 28.11 -28.59
CA TRP A 668 -31.87 29.50 -28.44
C TRP A 668 -30.94 30.52 -29.11
N SER A 669 -29.68 30.16 -29.40
CA SER A 669 -28.76 31.02 -30.14
C SER A 669 -29.10 31.07 -31.64
N GLU A 670 -29.67 30.02 -32.23
CA GLU A 670 -30.07 29.98 -33.66
C GLU A 670 -31.21 30.97 -33.98
N GLU A 671 -32.07 31.29 -33.02
CA GLU A 671 -33.16 32.27 -33.21
C GLU A 671 -32.65 33.71 -33.52
N VAL A 672 -31.34 33.93 -33.47
CA VAL A 672 -30.67 35.16 -33.92
C VAL A 672 -30.65 35.18 -35.46
N VAL A 673 -31.67 35.77 -36.08
CA VAL A 673 -31.69 35.96 -37.53
C VAL A 673 -30.88 37.20 -37.93
N ILE A 674 -29.69 36.99 -38.50
CA ILE A 674 -28.96 38.00 -39.29
C ILE A 674 -29.63 38.11 -40.66
N THR A 675 -30.48 39.13 -40.87
CA THR A 675 -30.92 39.50 -42.22
C THR A 675 -29.83 40.33 -42.91
N SER A 676 -29.16 39.78 -43.91
CA SER A 676 -28.35 40.56 -44.84
C SER A 676 -29.23 41.11 -45.99
N GLY A 677 -29.38 42.44 -46.03
CA GLY A 677 -29.52 43.27 -47.24
C GLY A 677 -30.85 43.27 -48.02
N GLY A 678 -31.63 44.36 -47.87
CA GLY A 678 -32.67 44.75 -48.84
C GLY A 678 -33.46 46.00 -48.42
N ASN A 679 -33.33 47.10 -49.17
CA ASN A 679 -33.96 48.41 -48.97
C ASN A 679 -35.50 48.40 -49.04
N GLY A 680 -36.11 49.33 -48.28
CA GLY A 680 -37.24 50.16 -48.73
C GLY A 680 -38.61 49.90 -48.10
N ASP A 681 -39.09 50.92 -47.36
CA ASP A 681 -40.51 51.32 -47.13
C ASP A 681 -41.47 50.26 -46.51
N ASP A 682 -42.52 50.55 -45.73
CA ASP A 682 -43.19 51.74 -45.24
C ASP A 682 -44.26 51.29 -44.20
N GLY A 683 -44.50 52.15 -43.20
CA GLY A 683 -45.80 52.41 -42.57
C GLY A 683 -46.75 51.29 -42.12
N ASN A 684 -46.98 51.26 -40.81
CA ASN A 684 -48.31 51.23 -40.14
C ASN A 684 -48.99 49.88 -39.84
N GLY A 685 -49.18 49.63 -38.54
CA GLY A 685 -50.52 49.36 -37.97
C GLY A 685 -51.10 47.94 -38.00
N ASN A 686 -51.00 47.28 -36.84
CA ASN A 686 -52.04 46.47 -36.18
C ASN A 686 -52.49 45.13 -36.80
N GLY A 687 -52.42 44.04 -36.01
CA GLY A 687 -53.25 42.85 -36.24
C GLY A 687 -52.63 41.51 -35.84
N ASN A 688 -53.28 40.83 -34.88
CA ASN A 688 -53.12 39.42 -34.53
C ASN A 688 -52.95 38.48 -35.75
N GLY A 689 -52.03 37.52 -35.66
CA GLY A 689 -51.93 36.42 -36.62
C GLY A 689 -51.14 35.24 -36.08
N GLN A 690 -51.77 34.07 -36.03
CA GLN A 690 -51.17 32.77 -35.75
C GLN A 690 -49.97 32.49 -36.68
N PHE A 691 -48.83 32.11 -36.13
CA PHE A 691 -47.71 31.62 -36.94
C PHE A 691 -47.89 30.13 -37.26
N ASN A 692 -48.32 29.86 -38.49
CA ASN A 692 -47.95 28.65 -39.24
C ASN A 692 -46.78 29.05 -40.15
N SER A 693 -45.56 28.60 -39.85
CA SER A 693 -44.44 28.72 -40.79
C SER A 693 -44.38 27.48 -41.69
N MET A 694 -44.70 27.69 -42.97
CA MET A 694 -44.33 26.76 -44.04
C MET A 694 -42.82 26.86 -44.30
N ILE A 695 -42.15 25.71 -44.27
CA ILE A 695 -40.75 25.54 -44.68
C ILE A 695 -40.69 25.44 -46.22
N PRO A 696 -39.77 26.12 -46.92
CA PRO A 696 -39.61 25.96 -48.37
C PRO A 696 -38.85 24.67 -48.68
N ILE A 697 -39.51 23.73 -49.37
CA ILE A 697 -38.88 22.51 -49.90
C ILE A 697 -37.98 22.90 -51.09
N LEU A 698 -36.65 22.79 -50.91
CA LEU A 698 -35.68 22.81 -52.00
C LEU A 698 -35.34 21.38 -52.41
N LEU A 699 -35.97 20.88 -53.48
CA LEU A 699 -35.69 19.56 -54.06
C LEU A 699 -34.40 19.64 -54.91
N ILE A 700 -33.28 19.14 -54.38
CA ILE A 700 -32.11 18.78 -55.19
C ILE A 700 -32.05 17.25 -55.27
N SER A 701 -32.32 16.72 -56.46
CA SER A 701 -32.20 15.31 -56.80
C SER A 701 -30.73 14.89 -56.82
N VAL A 702 -30.31 14.05 -55.86
CA VAL A 702 -29.00 13.40 -55.90
C VAL A 702 -29.11 12.08 -56.67
N VAL A 703 -28.41 12.00 -57.80
CA VAL A 703 -28.17 10.79 -58.56
C VAL A 703 -27.22 9.90 -57.74
N GLY A 704 -27.74 8.80 -57.20
CA GLY A 704 -26.94 7.81 -56.48
C GLY A 704 -26.09 6.97 -57.42
N ILE A 705 -24.76 7.03 -57.25
CA ILE A 705 -23.84 6.02 -57.76
C ILE A 705 -23.94 4.79 -56.85
N VAL A 706 -24.43 3.68 -57.39
CA VAL A 706 -24.47 2.38 -56.70
C VAL A 706 -23.10 1.72 -56.83
N THR A 707 -22.35 1.63 -55.71
CA THR A 707 -21.20 0.72 -55.61
C THR A 707 -21.68 -0.63 -55.07
N VAL A 708 -21.78 -1.63 -55.94
CA VAL A 708 -22.10 -3.02 -55.57
C VAL A 708 -20.82 -3.73 -55.13
N ILE A 709 -20.71 -4.11 -53.86
CA ILE A 709 -19.67 -5.02 -53.35
C ILE A 709 -20.25 -6.45 -53.30
N PHE A 710 -19.70 -7.36 -54.10
CA PHE A 710 -20.03 -8.79 -54.04
C PHE A 710 -19.23 -9.48 -52.92
N ILE A 711 -19.91 -10.03 -51.91
CA ILE A 711 -19.31 -10.99 -50.96
C ILE A 711 -19.58 -12.42 -51.45
N VAL A 712 -18.52 -13.11 -51.88
CA VAL A 712 -18.55 -14.53 -52.25
C VAL A 712 -18.43 -15.40 -50.99
N LYS A 713 -19.53 -16.04 -50.57
CA LYS A 713 -19.53 -17.06 -49.50
C LYS A 713 -18.94 -18.38 -50.02
N ARG A 714 -17.77 -18.79 -49.49
CA ARG A 714 -17.19 -20.13 -49.72
C ARG A 714 -17.62 -21.09 -48.60
N LYS A 715 -18.48 -22.07 -48.95
CA LYS A 715 -18.92 -23.19 -48.07
C LYS A 715 -17.75 -24.13 -47.78
N LYS A 716 -17.36 -24.33 -46.51
CA LYS A 716 -16.50 -25.44 -46.08
C LYS A 716 -17.34 -26.54 -45.39
N ARG A 717 -17.19 -27.77 -45.88
CA ARG A 717 -17.82 -29.00 -45.39
C ARG A 717 -17.10 -29.52 -44.13
N LYS A 718 -17.89 -30.07 -43.19
CA LYS A 718 -17.48 -30.81 -41.99
C LYS A 718 -16.66 -32.06 -42.33
N ALA A 719 -15.57 -32.28 -41.60
CA ALA A 719 -14.92 -33.59 -41.46
C ALA A 719 -14.77 -33.90 -39.95
N LYS A 720 -15.16 -35.12 -39.55
CA LYS A 720 -15.09 -35.66 -38.17
C LYS A 720 -13.71 -36.33 -37.91
N PRO A 721 -13.34 -36.56 -36.64
CA PRO A 721 -11.94 -36.61 -36.18
C PRO A 721 -11.33 -38.01 -36.22
N ARG A 722 -9.98 -38.08 -36.24
CA ARG A 722 -9.22 -39.30 -35.95
C ARG A 722 -8.10 -38.99 -34.93
N ARG A 723 -8.16 -39.69 -33.80
CA ARG A 723 -7.12 -39.76 -32.75
C ARG A 723 -5.85 -40.43 -33.29
N LEU A 724 -4.69 -39.92 -32.90
CA LEU A 724 -3.40 -40.60 -32.94
C LEU A 724 -2.98 -40.88 -31.49
N THR A 725 -2.77 -42.15 -31.16
CA THR A 725 -2.08 -42.58 -29.94
C THR A 725 -0.73 -43.20 -30.31
N GLN A 726 0.25 -42.94 -29.45
CA GLN A 726 1.65 -43.36 -29.51
C GLN A 726 1.83 -44.88 -29.40
N ASN A 727 2.96 -45.31 -29.94
CA ASN A 727 3.53 -46.67 -29.93
C ASN A 727 3.59 -47.34 -28.55
N SER A 728 3.25 -48.63 -28.49
CA SER A 728 4.23 -49.70 -28.22
C SER A 728 3.62 -51.11 -28.42
N GLU A 729 4.44 -51.95 -29.05
CA GLU A 729 4.50 -53.42 -29.03
C GLU A 729 3.46 -54.33 -29.75
N ARG A 730 4.01 -54.94 -30.83
CA ARG A 730 4.12 -56.38 -31.16
C ARG A 730 2.90 -57.22 -31.63
N LEU A 731 3.17 -57.87 -32.78
CA LEU A 731 2.67 -59.18 -33.28
C LEU A 731 1.18 -59.26 -33.69
N ILE A 732 0.73 -59.99 -34.71
CA ILE A 732 1.28 -60.69 -35.88
C ILE A 732 0.03 -61.09 -36.72
N PHE A 733 0.16 -61.07 -38.05
CA PHE A 733 -0.57 -61.86 -39.06
C PHE A 733 -2.04 -61.57 -39.51
N ARG A 734 -2.11 -61.42 -40.84
CA ARG A 734 -3.01 -62.03 -41.86
C ARG A 734 -4.47 -61.58 -42.03
N SER A 735 -4.64 -60.80 -43.10
CA SER A 735 -5.40 -61.10 -44.34
C SER A 735 -6.84 -61.67 -44.24
N ALA A 736 -7.80 -60.89 -44.77
CA ALA A 736 -8.85 -61.27 -45.74
C ALA A 736 -9.87 -60.12 -45.78
N ILE A 737 -10.03 -59.37 -46.88
CA ILE A 737 -10.78 -59.69 -48.12
C ILE A 737 -12.32 -59.53 -47.93
N ILE A 738 -12.87 -58.58 -48.72
CA ILE A 738 -14.26 -58.45 -49.24
C ILE A 738 -15.30 -58.03 -48.19
N SER A 739 -16.18 -57.04 -48.40
CA SER A 739 -16.68 -56.29 -49.57
C SER A 739 -17.03 -54.87 -49.18
#